data_AF-A0A9D2LZJ1-F1
#
_entry.id   AF-A0A9D2LZJ1-F1
#
_cell.length_a   1.000
_cell.length_b   1.000
_cell.length_c   1.000
_cell.angle_alpha   90.00
_cell.angle_beta   90.00
_cell.angle_gamma   90.00
#
_symmetry.space_group_name_H-M   'P 1'
#
loop_
_entity.id
_entity.type
_entity.pdbx_description
1 polymer ?
#
loop_
_entity_poly.entity_id
_entity_poly.type
_entity_poly.pdbx_seq_one_letter_code
_entity_poly.pdbx_strand_id
1 'polypeptide(L)'
;MVTRVFVEKKQGFNIEAQQMLADLKGNLGLRGLEEVRILNRYDVSGLSEEQFGAAARTILSEPTMDAVYGEDFRLPGEYQVFAMEYLPGQYDQRADSAAQCVQLLTQGERPAVATAKVIGLKGQVSAEEFEKVKHYLINPVESREASMEKPATLEMQADVPADVARVTGFTTWDKAQMQAYFDSMGFAMTLSDLEFCRDYFRDEEHRDPTVTELRVIDTYWSDHCRHTTFLTRLNKIDVEKGALSQAVEKALRDYLALREELYAGRDKPVSLMDMATISAKYLRKKGLVPDLDESEEINACSIEAPVTIDGKTETWLIQFKNETHNHPTEIEPFGGAATCLGGAIRDPLSGRSYVYQAMRVTGSGDPTVPFEKTLHGKLPSRKITTGAAAGYSSYGNQIGLATGQVTELYDPGYVAKRMEIGAVVGASPKANVRREAPVPGDVIVLLGGATGRDGIGGATGSSKAHTEKSVEVCGAEVQKGNPPTERKLQRLFRDGDVARLIKRCNDFGAGGVCVAIGELAPGLKIDLNQVPKKYEGLDGTELAISESQERMAVVLAPQDVEEFQRKAREENLDATVVAVVTEEPRLRMEWRGDEIVDLSRAFLDTNGVTQNAEAEIAAPQGENYRKSVPACLAGKEGTEALKENMA
;
A
#
# COMPACT_ATOMS: atom_id res chain seq x y z
N MET A 1 27.42 19.02 -13.39
CA MET A 1 27.03 18.89 -14.81
C MET A 1 26.31 17.56 -14.97
N VAL A 2 25.22 17.51 -15.77
CA VAL A 2 24.52 16.26 -16.07
C VAL A 2 25.22 15.56 -17.23
N THR A 3 25.39 14.25 -17.16
CA THR A 3 25.91 13.37 -18.22
C THR A 3 24.87 12.32 -18.58
N ARG A 4 24.75 11.97 -19.86
CA ARG A 4 23.71 11.07 -20.37
C ARG A 4 24.30 9.84 -21.05
N VAL A 5 23.67 8.70 -20.84
CA VAL A 5 23.96 7.45 -21.57
C VAL A 5 22.66 6.73 -21.93
N PHE A 6 22.64 6.06 -23.08
CA PHE A 6 21.57 5.16 -23.49
C PHE A 6 22.06 3.73 -23.47
N VAL A 7 21.26 2.84 -22.90
CA VAL A 7 21.60 1.41 -22.76
C VAL A 7 20.49 0.58 -23.36
N GLU A 8 20.84 -0.35 -24.23
CA GLU A 8 19.90 -1.19 -24.97
C GLU A 8 20.32 -2.65 -24.92
N LYS A 9 19.37 -3.56 -24.72
CA LYS A 9 19.64 -5.00 -24.82
C LYS A 9 20.00 -5.37 -26.26
N LYS A 10 21.13 -6.05 -26.45
CA LYS A 10 21.57 -6.58 -27.75
C LYS A 10 20.55 -7.58 -28.30
N GLN A 11 20.60 -7.78 -29.61
CA GLN A 11 19.80 -8.80 -30.29
C GLN A 11 20.00 -10.18 -29.63
N GLY A 12 18.89 -10.85 -29.32
CA GLY A 12 18.88 -12.14 -28.60
C GLY A 12 18.66 -11.99 -27.09
N PHE A 13 18.88 -10.81 -26.51
CA PHE A 13 18.55 -10.48 -25.11
C PHE A 13 17.39 -9.48 -24.97
N ASN A 14 16.91 -8.93 -26.09
CA ASN A 14 15.85 -7.93 -26.17
C ASN A 14 14.43 -8.51 -25.99
N ILE A 15 14.24 -9.38 -24.99
CA ILE A 15 12.96 -10.08 -24.73
C ILE A 15 11.83 -9.09 -24.48
N GLU A 16 12.08 -8.04 -23.69
CA GLU A 16 11.07 -7.00 -23.39
C GLU A 16 10.57 -6.30 -24.67
N ALA A 17 11.49 -5.96 -25.57
CA ALA A 17 11.14 -5.31 -26.83
C ALA A 17 10.32 -6.23 -27.75
N GLN A 18 10.65 -7.53 -27.77
CA GLN A 18 9.89 -8.53 -28.53
C GLN A 18 8.50 -8.77 -27.94
N GLN A 19 8.37 -8.80 -26.61
CA GLN A 19 7.09 -8.91 -25.93
C GLN A 19 6.21 -7.69 -26.20
N MET A 20 6.77 -6.47 -26.12
CA MET A 20 6.07 -5.24 -26.45
C MET A 20 5.63 -5.23 -27.92
N LEU A 21 6.48 -5.63 -28.86
CA LEU A 21 6.12 -5.77 -30.28
C LEU A 21 4.92 -6.72 -30.47
N ALA A 22 4.94 -7.89 -29.82
CA ALA A 22 3.84 -8.85 -29.89
C ALA A 22 2.55 -8.30 -29.28
N ASP A 23 2.67 -7.57 -28.17
CA ASP A 23 1.56 -6.96 -27.45
C ASP A 23 0.88 -5.84 -28.27
N LEU A 24 1.66 -4.91 -28.82
CA LEU A 24 1.16 -3.83 -29.68
C LEU A 24 0.51 -4.39 -30.96
N LYS A 25 1.06 -5.47 -31.53
CA LYS A 25 0.45 -6.17 -32.68
C LYS A 25 -0.87 -6.85 -32.32
N GLY A 26 -0.89 -7.57 -31.19
CA GLY A 26 -2.01 -8.40 -30.79
C GLY A 26 -3.16 -7.60 -30.20
N ASN A 27 -2.88 -6.71 -29.25
CA ASN A 27 -3.87 -6.00 -28.46
C ASN A 27 -4.29 -4.66 -29.07
N LEU A 28 -3.37 -3.93 -29.71
CA LEU A 28 -3.69 -2.67 -30.39
C LEU A 28 -3.87 -2.82 -31.90
N GLY A 29 -3.67 -4.03 -32.44
CA GLY A 29 -3.93 -4.32 -33.85
C GLY A 29 -2.92 -3.72 -34.84
N LEU A 30 -1.74 -3.26 -34.39
CA LEU A 30 -0.72 -2.65 -35.27
C LEU A 30 0.00 -3.68 -36.16
N ARG A 31 -0.70 -4.23 -37.16
CA ARG A 31 -0.16 -5.28 -38.05
C ARG A 31 1.04 -4.82 -38.88
N GLY A 32 1.12 -3.52 -39.18
CA GLY A 32 2.20 -2.88 -39.95
C GLY A 32 3.48 -2.58 -39.15
N LEU A 33 3.46 -2.76 -37.82
CA LEU A 33 4.64 -2.59 -36.98
C LEU A 33 5.66 -3.70 -37.28
N GLU A 34 6.92 -3.36 -37.53
CA GLU A 34 7.96 -4.32 -37.91
C GLU A 34 8.85 -4.64 -36.73
N GLU A 35 9.26 -3.61 -35.99
CA GLU A 35 10.25 -3.70 -34.92
C GLU A 35 9.97 -2.69 -33.81
N VAL A 36 10.27 -3.09 -32.57
CA VAL A 36 10.30 -2.21 -31.40
C VAL A 36 11.72 -2.23 -30.82
N ARG A 37 12.26 -1.06 -30.50
CA ARG A 37 13.49 -0.89 -29.74
C ARG A 37 13.19 -0.22 -28.41
N ILE A 38 13.87 -0.67 -27.37
CA ILE A 38 13.74 -0.14 -26.01
C ILE A 38 15.12 0.22 -25.49
N LEU A 39 15.32 1.48 -25.14
CA LEU A 39 16.55 1.96 -24.53
C LEU A 39 16.26 2.54 -23.16
N ASN A 40 17.08 2.20 -22.18
CA ASN A 40 17.11 2.89 -20.89
C ASN A 40 18.04 4.10 -21.03
N ARG A 41 17.47 5.29 -20.90
CA ARG A 41 18.21 6.55 -20.79
C ARG A 41 18.51 6.78 -19.32
N TYR A 42 19.79 7.01 -19.01
CA TYR A 42 20.24 7.45 -17.69
C TYR A 42 20.81 8.86 -17.82
N ASP A 43 20.25 9.76 -17.03
CA ASP A 43 20.82 11.07 -16.77
C ASP A 43 21.44 11.02 -15.36
N VAL A 44 22.72 11.37 -15.26
CA VAL A 44 23.49 11.27 -14.01
C VAL A 44 24.19 12.58 -13.71
N SER A 45 24.21 12.98 -12.46
CA SER A 45 24.98 14.15 -11.99
C SER A 45 25.79 13.82 -10.74
N GLY A 46 26.85 14.59 -10.48
CA GLY A 46 27.74 14.39 -9.33
C GLY A 46 28.90 13.42 -9.58
N LEU A 47 29.18 13.06 -10.84
CA LEU A 47 30.30 12.19 -11.21
C LEU A 47 31.33 12.92 -12.08
N SER A 48 32.61 12.55 -11.91
CA SER A 48 33.65 12.85 -12.90
C SER A 48 33.48 12.01 -14.17
N GLU A 49 34.09 12.41 -15.28
CA GLU A 49 34.04 11.65 -16.55
C GLU A 49 34.57 10.21 -16.39
N GLU A 50 35.62 10.01 -15.61
CA GLU A 50 36.19 8.69 -15.35
C GLU A 50 35.21 7.80 -14.57
N GLN A 51 34.63 8.33 -13.49
CA GLN A 51 33.63 7.62 -12.69
C GLN A 51 32.39 7.29 -13.51
N PHE A 52 31.91 8.23 -14.33
CA PHE A 52 30.78 8.00 -15.22
C PHE A 52 31.09 6.92 -16.26
N GLY A 53 32.29 6.96 -16.86
CA GLY A 53 32.74 5.94 -17.82
C GLY A 53 32.80 4.54 -17.22
N ALA A 54 33.23 4.42 -15.96
CA ALA A 54 33.20 3.16 -15.22
C ALA A 54 31.75 2.72 -14.95
N ALA A 55 30.93 3.60 -14.37
CA ALA A 55 29.53 3.33 -14.06
C ALA A 55 28.72 2.91 -15.30
N ALA A 56 28.91 3.59 -16.43
CA ALA A 56 28.23 3.29 -17.68
C ALA A 56 28.50 1.86 -18.18
N ARG A 57 29.69 1.32 -17.89
CA ARG A 57 30.10 -0.02 -18.34
C ARG A 57 29.78 -1.13 -17.35
N THR A 58 29.68 -0.84 -16.06
CA THR A 58 29.56 -1.89 -15.02
C THR A 58 28.27 -1.84 -14.22
N ILE A 59 27.63 -0.66 -14.11
CA ILE A 59 26.42 -0.47 -13.29
C ILE A 59 25.20 -0.21 -14.17
N LEU A 60 25.32 0.73 -15.12
CA LEU A 60 24.19 1.14 -15.96
C LEU A 60 23.92 0.15 -17.09
N SER A 61 24.86 -0.74 -17.37
CA SER A 61 24.79 -1.76 -18.41
C SER A 61 25.49 -3.05 -17.99
N GLU A 62 25.08 -4.15 -18.61
CA GLU A 62 25.74 -5.44 -18.57
C GLU A 62 26.52 -5.65 -19.88
N PRO A 63 27.87 -5.56 -19.91
CA PRO A 63 28.65 -5.54 -21.15
C PRO A 63 28.40 -6.69 -22.12
N THR A 64 28.05 -7.87 -21.60
CA THR A 64 27.74 -9.06 -22.40
C THR A 64 26.39 -8.95 -23.09
N MET A 65 25.40 -8.35 -22.43
CA MET A 65 24.00 -8.33 -22.88
C MET A 65 23.57 -6.98 -23.47
N ASP A 66 24.26 -5.89 -23.15
CA ASP A 66 23.84 -4.52 -23.47
C ASP A 66 24.81 -3.80 -24.41
N ALA A 67 24.24 -3.01 -25.30
CA ALA A 67 24.92 -1.97 -26.06
C ALA A 67 24.79 -0.64 -25.32
N VAL A 68 25.88 0.12 -25.27
CA VAL A 68 25.97 1.42 -24.60
C VAL A 68 26.24 2.49 -25.63
N TYR A 69 25.42 3.53 -25.63
CA TYR A 69 25.53 4.66 -26.55
C TYR A 69 25.67 5.98 -25.78
N GLY A 70 26.51 6.88 -26.30
CA GLY A 70 26.72 8.21 -25.73
C GLY A 70 25.52 9.15 -25.92
N GLU A 71 25.63 10.36 -25.36
CA GLU A 71 24.53 11.34 -25.30
C GLU A 71 24.02 11.84 -26.67
N ASP A 72 24.86 11.82 -27.70
CA ASP A 72 24.51 12.20 -29.07
C ASP A 72 23.77 11.09 -29.83
N PHE A 73 23.60 9.91 -29.24
CA PHE A 73 22.92 8.81 -29.90
C PHE A 73 21.47 9.18 -30.25
N ARG A 74 21.09 8.88 -31.49
CA ARG A 74 19.73 8.97 -31.99
C ARG A 74 19.38 7.68 -32.69
N LEU A 75 18.15 7.22 -32.50
CA LEU A 75 17.62 6.12 -33.28
C LEU A 75 17.59 6.51 -34.77
N PRO A 76 17.75 5.55 -35.69
CA PRO A 76 17.63 5.80 -37.13
C PRO A 76 16.31 6.50 -37.48
N GLY A 77 16.31 7.35 -38.50
CA GLY A 77 15.13 8.16 -38.88
C GLY A 77 13.89 7.39 -39.35
N GLU A 78 14.02 6.07 -39.51
CA GLU A 78 12.90 5.15 -39.78
C GLU A 78 12.09 4.78 -38.53
N TYR A 79 12.56 5.13 -37.33
CA TYR A 79 11.83 4.92 -36.08
C TYR A 79 11.05 6.18 -35.69
N GLN A 80 9.77 5.99 -35.33
CA GLN A 80 9.04 6.97 -34.54
C GLN A 80 9.38 6.76 -33.07
N VAL A 81 9.77 7.83 -32.38
CA VAL A 81 10.41 7.75 -31.05
C VAL A 81 9.67 8.61 -30.05
N PHE A 82 9.45 8.07 -28.87
CA PHE A 82 9.07 8.83 -27.68
C PHE A 82 9.80 8.26 -26.47
N ALA A 83 9.80 9.01 -25.37
CA ALA A 83 10.34 8.54 -24.10
C ALA A 83 9.28 8.64 -23.01
N MET A 84 9.36 7.77 -22.02
CA MET A 84 8.49 7.81 -20.85
C MET A 84 9.31 7.70 -19.57
N GLU A 85 8.91 8.43 -18.55
CA GLU A 85 9.54 8.44 -17.22
C GLU A 85 8.46 8.38 -16.15
N TYR A 86 8.82 7.99 -14.94
CA TYR A 86 7.91 8.06 -13.81
C TYR A 86 7.57 9.51 -13.47
N LEU A 87 6.39 9.71 -12.87
CA LEU A 87 6.02 11.03 -12.35
C LEU A 87 7.02 11.50 -11.29
N PRO A 88 7.33 12.81 -11.23
CA PRO A 88 8.19 13.36 -10.20
C PRO A 88 7.73 12.99 -8.79
N GLY A 89 8.66 12.58 -7.94
CA GLY A 89 8.39 12.17 -6.56
C GLY A 89 8.01 10.69 -6.37
N GLN A 90 7.64 9.97 -7.44
CA GLN A 90 7.45 8.53 -7.36
C GLN A 90 8.80 7.80 -7.23
N TYR A 91 8.76 6.65 -6.53
CA TYR A 91 9.95 5.81 -6.39
C TYR A 91 10.31 5.14 -7.73
N ASP A 92 11.48 5.48 -8.26
CA ASP A 92 12.11 4.81 -9.40
C ASP A 92 13.17 3.83 -8.89
N GLN A 93 12.81 2.55 -8.82
CA GLN A 93 13.72 1.49 -8.38
C GLN A 93 15.00 1.43 -9.22
N ARG A 94 14.91 1.70 -10.54
CA ARG A 94 16.07 1.63 -11.43
C ARG A 94 17.02 2.78 -11.15
N ALA A 95 16.50 3.99 -10.99
CA ALA A 95 17.29 5.16 -10.59
C ALA A 95 17.96 4.96 -9.23
N ASP A 96 17.21 4.52 -8.23
CA ASP A 96 17.72 4.34 -6.87
C ASP A 96 18.79 3.23 -6.81
N SER A 97 18.54 2.08 -7.46
CA SER A 97 19.53 0.99 -7.54
C SER A 97 20.80 1.43 -8.26
N ALA A 98 20.66 2.18 -9.36
CA ALA A 98 21.81 2.74 -10.07
C ALA A 98 22.59 3.71 -9.18
N ALA A 99 21.92 4.62 -8.48
CA ALA A 99 22.56 5.58 -7.58
C ALA A 99 23.32 4.87 -6.43
N GLN A 100 22.71 3.87 -5.79
CA GLN A 100 23.35 3.07 -4.74
C GLN A 100 24.57 2.30 -5.26
N CYS A 101 24.45 1.62 -6.40
CA CYS A 101 25.55 0.88 -6.98
C CYS A 101 26.70 1.78 -7.42
N VAL A 102 26.41 2.97 -7.96
CA VAL A 102 27.45 3.94 -8.30
C VAL A 102 28.11 4.49 -7.03
N GLN A 103 27.36 4.78 -5.97
CA GLN A 103 27.92 5.19 -4.67
C GLN A 103 28.94 4.17 -4.16
N LEU A 104 28.63 2.88 -4.26
CA LEU A 104 29.54 1.80 -3.87
C LEU A 104 30.77 1.72 -4.77
N LEU A 105 30.59 1.88 -6.09
CA LEU A 105 31.68 1.87 -7.06
C LEU A 105 32.66 3.03 -6.83
N THR A 106 32.15 4.22 -6.52
CA THR A 106 32.95 5.44 -6.36
C THR A 106 33.47 5.65 -4.95
N GLN A 107 32.87 4.98 -3.96
CA GLN A 107 33.07 5.23 -2.53
C GLN A 107 32.85 6.71 -2.16
N GLY A 108 32.01 7.41 -2.93
CA GLY A 108 31.72 8.83 -2.78
C GLY A 108 30.31 9.09 -2.28
N GLU A 109 29.85 10.32 -2.49
CA GLU A 109 28.45 10.68 -2.27
C GLU A 109 27.54 9.98 -3.27
N ARG A 110 26.29 9.76 -2.87
CA ARG A 110 25.28 9.15 -3.74
C ARG A 110 24.96 10.13 -4.89
N PRO A 111 25.17 9.75 -6.16
CA PRO A 111 24.85 10.63 -7.29
C PRO A 111 23.34 10.74 -7.49
N ALA A 112 22.89 11.85 -8.06
CA ALA A 112 21.52 11.93 -8.57
C ALA A 112 21.43 11.23 -9.92
N VAL A 113 20.47 10.32 -10.05
CA VAL A 113 20.18 9.55 -11.25
C VAL A 113 18.71 9.73 -11.61
N ALA A 114 18.43 10.06 -12.87
CA ALA A 114 17.09 10.03 -13.44
C ALA A 114 17.06 9.04 -14.60
N THR A 115 15.97 8.29 -14.74
CA THR A 115 15.82 7.31 -15.82
C THR A 115 14.59 7.57 -16.66
N ALA A 116 14.69 7.24 -17.94
CA ALA A 116 13.55 7.21 -18.84
C ALA A 116 13.69 6.01 -19.79
N LYS A 117 12.56 5.46 -20.22
CA LYS A 117 12.51 4.41 -21.23
C LYS A 117 12.19 5.05 -22.58
N VAL A 118 13.13 4.95 -23.51
CA VAL A 118 12.99 5.44 -24.89
C VAL A 118 12.49 4.29 -25.75
N ILE A 119 11.35 4.51 -26.41
CA ILE A 119 10.69 3.52 -27.26
C ILE A 119 10.81 3.98 -28.71
N GLY A 120 11.37 3.11 -29.56
CA GLY A 120 11.43 3.31 -31.01
C GLY A 120 10.53 2.32 -31.72
N LEU A 121 9.62 2.80 -32.56
CA LEU A 121 8.72 1.98 -33.39
C LEU A 121 9.09 2.11 -34.86
N LYS A 122 9.38 1.00 -35.52
CA LYS A 122 9.66 0.94 -36.96
C LYS A 122 8.58 0.15 -37.68
N GLY A 123 8.16 0.63 -38.85
CA GLY A 123 7.16 0.01 -39.71
C GLY A 123 6.05 0.99 -40.12
N GLN A 124 4.95 0.47 -40.65
CA GLN A 124 3.78 1.24 -41.02
C GLN A 124 2.95 1.53 -39.76
N VAL A 125 3.20 2.70 -39.16
CA VAL A 125 2.47 3.23 -38.00
C VAL A 125 2.03 4.65 -38.33
N SER A 126 0.73 4.89 -38.43
CA SER A 126 0.16 6.23 -38.61
C SER A 126 0.34 7.09 -37.36
N ALA A 127 0.19 8.41 -37.49
CA ALA A 127 0.24 9.31 -36.35
C ALA A 127 -0.82 8.99 -35.28
N GLU A 128 -2.02 8.57 -35.70
CA GLU A 128 -3.09 8.16 -34.77
C GLU A 128 -2.72 6.87 -34.03
N GLU A 129 -2.15 5.89 -34.72
CA GLU A 129 -1.65 4.66 -34.09
C GLU A 129 -0.48 4.94 -33.14
N PHE A 130 0.41 5.87 -33.49
CA PHE A 130 1.52 6.28 -32.63
C PHE A 130 1.02 6.87 -31.30
N GLU A 131 0.04 7.77 -31.34
CA GLU A 131 -0.58 8.32 -30.14
C GLU A 131 -1.37 7.26 -29.35
N LYS A 132 -2.02 6.31 -30.02
CA LYS A 132 -2.63 5.14 -29.33
C LYS A 132 -1.59 4.31 -28.58
N VAL A 133 -0.41 4.09 -29.16
CA VAL A 133 0.68 3.37 -28.49
C VAL A 133 1.16 4.15 -27.26
N LYS A 134 1.31 5.48 -27.35
CA LYS A 134 1.66 6.31 -26.20
C LYS A 134 0.63 6.19 -25.07
N HIS A 135 -0.65 6.37 -25.35
CA HIS A 135 -1.71 6.22 -24.35
C HIS A 135 -1.80 4.81 -23.75
N TYR A 136 -1.44 3.79 -24.52
CA TYR A 136 -1.44 2.41 -24.05
C TYR A 136 -0.27 2.09 -23.11
N LEU A 137 0.92 2.62 -23.42
CA LEU A 137 2.15 2.35 -22.67
C LEU A 137 2.36 3.30 -21.49
N ILE A 138 1.97 4.57 -21.61
CA ILE A 138 2.08 5.57 -20.56
C ILE A 138 0.82 5.51 -19.69
N ASN A 139 0.95 4.93 -18.50
CA ASN A 139 -0.10 5.03 -17.49
C ASN A 139 0.01 6.42 -16.83
N PRO A 140 -0.95 7.33 -17.02
CA PRO A 140 -0.86 8.70 -16.49
C PRO A 140 -0.86 8.77 -14.97
N VAL A 141 -1.27 7.70 -14.28
CA VAL A 141 -1.26 7.61 -12.82
C VAL A 141 0.16 7.43 -12.28
N GLU A 142 1.10 6.91 -13.08
CA GLU A 142 2.47 6.65 -12.61
C GLU A 142 3.59 7.17 -13.51
N SER A 143 3.29 7.48 -14.76
CA SER A 143 4.28 7.84 -15.75
C SER A 143 3.79 8.95 -16.67
N ARG A 144 4.73 9.64 -17.29
CA ARG A 144 4.48 10.70 -18.27
C ARG A 144 5.42 10.57 -19.45
N GLU A 145 5.09 11.25 -20.55
CA GLU A 145 6.03 11.43 -21.65
C GLU A 145 7.24 12.25 -21.15
N ALA A 146 8.44 11.72 -21.37
CA ALA A 146 9.70 12.34 -20.96
C ALA A 146 10.25 13.20 -22.10
N SER A 147 10.78 14.38 -21.78
CA SER A 147 11.49 15.19 -22.77
C SER A 147 12.72 14.43 -23.29
N MET A 148 12.95 14.46 -24.60
CA MET A 148 14.20 13.94 -25.20
C MET A 148 15.37 14.90 -24.99
N GLU A 149 15.13 16.15 -24.60
CA GLU A 149 16.17 17.11 -24.29
C GLU A 149 16.94 16.71 -23.03
N LYS A 150 18.19 17.16 -22.95
CA LYS A 150 19.05 16.88 -21.79
C LYS A 150 18.74 17.90 -20.70
N PRO A 151 18.37 17.46 -19.48
CA PRO A 151 18.11 18.40 -18.40
C PRO A 151 19.40 19.10 -17.98
N ALA A 152 19.30 20.38 -17.63
CA ALA A 152 20.43 21.17 -17.17
C ALA A 152 20.88 20.76 -15.74
N THR A 153 19.92 20.35 -14.91
CA THR A 153 20.13 19.85 -13.55
C THR A 153 19.18 18.69 -13.25
N LEU A 154 19.59 17.80 -12.35
CA LEU A 154 18.73 16.76 -11.77
C LEU A 154 18.31 17.09 -10.34
N GLU A 155 18.77 18.21 -9.80
CA GLU A 155 18.30 18.70 -8.50
C GLU A 155 16.83 19.11 -8.63
N MET A 156 15.98 18.52 -7.79
CA MET A 156 14.61 18.98 -7.65
C MET A 156 14.64 20.34 -6.96
N GLN A 157 14.22 21.38 -7.66
CA GLN A 157 13.91 22.65 -7.00
C GLN A 157 12.65 22.44 -6.16
N ALA A 158 12.84 22.36 -4.85
CA ALA A 158 11.75 22.31 -3.90
C ALA A 158 11.47 23.72 -3.41
N ASP A 159 10.26 24.21 -3.67
CA ASP A 159 9.78 25.41 -2.99
C ASP A 159 9.72 25.14 -1.49
N VAL A 160 10.04 26.14 -0.69
CA VAL A 160 9.83 26.05 0.75
C VAL A 160 8.32 25.96 0.99
N PRO A 161 7.81 24.86 1.56
CA PRO A 161 6.38 24.71 1.78
C PRO A 161 5.91 25.78 2.76
N ALA A 162 4.68 26.25 2.52
CA ALA A 162 4.02 27.20 3.40
C ALA A 162 3.76 26.58 4.78
N ASP A 163 3.57 27.44 5.78
CA ASP A 163 3.14 27.01 7.11
C ASP A 163 1.72 26.44 7.05
N VAL A 164 1.40 25.55 7.99
CA VAL A 164 0.08 24.92 8.06
C VAL A 164 -0.97 25.97 8.41
N ALA A 165 -2.01 26.07 7.57
CA ALA A 165 -3.09 27.01 7.78
C ALA A 165 -4.00 26.58 8.95
N ARG A 166 -4.52 27.58 9.68
CA ARG A 166 -5.63 27.42 10.63
C ARG A 166 -6.96 27.66 9.92
N VAL A 167 -7.99 26.90 10.31
CA VAL A 167 -9.34 27.01 9.74
C VAL A 167 -10.11 28.11 10.49
N THR A 168 -9.78 29.36 10.21
CA THR A 168 -10.31 30.50 10.98
C THR A 168 -11.84 30.60 10.95
N GLY A 169 -12.43 30.76 12.12
CA GLY A 169 -13.87 30.88 12.33
C GLY A 169 -14.60 29.54 12.40
N PHE A 170 -13.91 28.40 12.25
CA PHE A 170 -14.49 27.05 12.22
C PHE A 170 -15.47 26.82 13.37
N THR A 171 -15.08 27.16 14.60
CA THR A 171 -15.89 26.98 15.81
C THR A 171 -17.22 27.74 15.81
N THR A 172 -17.38 28.74 14.92
CA THR A 172 -18.57 29.59 14.80
C THR A 172 -19.42 29.31 13.56
N TRP A 173 -18.97 28.39 12.69
CA TRP A 173 -19.61 28.14 11.41
C TRP A 173 -21.02 27.56 11.54
N ASP A 174 -21.92 28.09 10.73
CA ASP A 174 -23.25 27.54 10.53
C ASP A 174 -23.21 26.31 9.59
N LYS A 175 -24.36 25.67 9.39
CA LYS A 175 -24.47 24.48 8.54
C LYS A 175 -24.07 24.73 7.08
N ALA A 176 -24.32 25.92 6.55
CA ALA A 176 -24.02 26.22 5.15
C ALA A 176 -22.51 26.38 4.95
N GLN A 177 -21.83 27.05 5.89
CA GLN A 177 -20.37 27.16 5.90
C GLN A 177 -19.70 25.80 6.08
N MET A 178 -20.22 24.96 6.99
CA MET A 178 -19.75 23.60 7.20
C MET A 178 -19.87 22.73 5.95
N GLN A 179 -21.01 22.76 5.27
CA GLN A 179 -21.21 22.02 4.02
C GLN A 179 -20.24 22.49 2.93
N ALA A 180 -20.09 23.81 2.75
CA ALA A 180 -19.19 24.36 1.73
C ALA A 180 -17.73 23.94 1.96
N TYR A 181 -17.28 23.95 3.22
CA TYR A 181 -15.94 23.48 3.57
C TYR A 181 -15.79 21.97 3.35
N PHE A 182 -16.77 21.18 3.80
CA PHE A 182 -16.81 19.72 3.59
C PHE A 182 -16.66 19.35 2.10
N ASP A 183 -17.45 19.98 1.23
CA ASP A 183 -17.42 19.75 -0.21
C ASP A 183 -16.07 20.15 -0.85
N SER A 184 -15.41 21.17 -0.30
CA SER A 184 -14.11 21.65 -0.82
C SER A 184 -12.93 20.75 -0.44
N MET A 185 -13.01 20.07 0.72
CA MET A 185 -11.87 19.34 1.29
C MET A 185 -11.79 17.88 0.83
N GLY A 186 -12.91 17.33 0.34
CA GLY A 186 -12.96 15.95 -0.14
C GLY A 186 -12.71 14.92 0.96
N PHE A 187 -13.16 15.19 2.19
CA PHE A 187 -13.04 14.30 3.34
C PHE A 187 -13.68 12.92 3.09
N ALA A 188 -13.18 11.89 3.77
CA ALA A 188 -13.80 10.57 3.85
C ALA A 188 -14.76 10.44 5.03
N MET A 189 -14.54 11.18 6.13
CA MET A 189 -15.49 11.28 7.24
C MET A 189 -16.82 11.91 6.78
N THR A 190 -17.88 11.76 7.57
CA THR A 190 -19.19 12.32 7.22
C THR A 190 -19.29 13.80 7.61
N LEU A 191 -20.27 14.52 7.06
CA LEU A 191 -20.54 15.90 7.49
C LEU A 191 -20.85 15.97 9.00
N SER A 192 -21.55 14.97 9.53
CA SER A 192 -21.83 14.88 10.97
C SER A 192 -20.57 14.70 11.81
N ASP A 193 -19.56 13.99 11.30
CA ASP A 193 -18.25 13.90 11.95
C ASP A 193 -17.54 15.26 11.96
N LEU A 194 -17.62 16.02 10.86
CA LEU A 194 -17.06 17.37 10.80
C LEU A 194 -17.79 18.34 11.75
N GLU A 195 -19.12 18.27 11.85
CA GLU A 195 -19.90 19.01 12.85
C GLU A 195 -19.50 18.64 14.28
N PHE A 196 -19.26 17.34 14.54
CA PHE A 196 -18.78 16.87 15.82
C PHE A 196 -17.36 17.39 16.14
N CYS A 197 -16.47 17.48 15.14
CA CYS A 197 -15.18 18.14 15.29
C CYS A 197 -15.34 19.62 15.67
N ARG A 198 -16.24 20.36 14.99
CA ARG A 198 -16.52 21.76 15.32
C ARG A 198 -16.92 21.91 16.77
N ASP A 199 -17.82 21.06 17.24
CA ASP A 199 -18.33 21.12 18.59
C ASP A 199 -17.23 20.81 19.62
N TYR A 200 -16.37 19.81 19.36
CA TYR A 200 -15.18 19.54 20.18
C TYR A 200 -14.22 20.74 20.24
N PHE A 201 -13.86 21.31 19.10
CA PHE A 201 -12.94 22.45 19.05
C PHE A 201 -13.52 23.71 19.71
N ARG A 202 -14.84 23.90 19.66
CA ARG A 202 -15.53 25.02 20.30
C ARG A 202 -15.65 24.83 21.81
N ASP A 203 -16.13 23.66 22.23
CA ASP A 203 -16.61 23.41 23.59
C ASP A 203 -15.53 22.86 24.52
N GLU A 204 -14.49 22.18 23.98
CA GLU A 204 -13.42 21.57 24.77
C GLU A 204 -12.06 22.25 24.54
N GLU A 205 -11.64 22.41 23.28
CA GLU A 205 -10.32 22.98 22.96
C GLU A 205 -10.32 24.53 22.93
N HIS A 206 -11.51 25.13 22.81
CA HIS A 206 -11.73 26.58 22.77
C HIS A 206 -10.85 27.33 21.74
N ARG A 207 -10.61 26.70 20.58
CA ARG A 207 -9.79 27.25 19.49
C ARG A 207 -10.22 26.70 18.14
N ASP A 208 -9.87 27.40 17.07
CA ASP A 208 -10.00 26.84 15.73
C ASP A 208 -8.90 25.80 15.47
N PRO A 209 -9.21 24.72 14.72
CA PRO A 209 -8.25 23.69 14.36
C PRO A 209 -7.29 24.15 13.26
N THR A 210 -6.18 23.44 13.13
CA THR A 210 -5.37 23.48 11.91
C THR A 210 -6.00 22.62 10.81
N VAL A 211 -5.61 22.87 9.55
CA VAL A 211 -5.98 21.98 8.44
C VAL A 211 -5.43 20.56 8.69
N THR A 212 -4.23 20.44 9.27
CA THR A 212 -3.62 19.16 9.59
C THR A 212 -4.43 18.37 10.61
N GLU A 213 -4.96 19.00 11.66
CA GLU A 213 -5.80 18.32 12.66
C GLU A 213 -7.04 17.70 12.03
N LEU A 214 -7.73 18.44 11.16
CA LEU A 214 -8.90 17.91 10.45
C LEU A 214 -8.53 16.79 9.49
N ARG A 215 -7.36 16.84 8.84
CA ARG A 215 -6.85 15.77 7.98
C ARG A 215 -6.45 14.53 8.77
N VAL A 216 -5.84 14.70 9.94
CA VAL A 216 -5.51 13.59 10.86
C VAL A 216 -6.80 12.93 11.34
N ILE A 217 -7.80 13.70 11.76
CA ILE A 217 -9.10 13.15 12.18
C ILE A 217 -9.79 12.43 11.03
N ASP A 218 -9.83 13.03 9.83
CA ASP A 218 -10.38 12.40 8.62
C ASP A 218 -9.71 11.06 8.30
N THR A 219 -8.40 10.98 8.49
CA THR A 219 -7.62 9.77 8.29
C THR A 219 -7.97 8.71 9.34
N TYR A 220 -7.96 9.06 10.62
CA TYR A 220 -8.32 8.18 11.74
C TYR A 220 -9.75 7.64 11.63
N TRP A 221 -10.70 8.47 11.20
CA TRP A 221 -12.12 8.14 11.14
C TRP A 221 -12.58 7.66 9.77
N SER A 222 -11.67 7.56 8.79
CA SER A 222 -11.95 6.94 7.50
C SER A 222 -12.44 5.51 7.67
N ASP A 223 -13.26 5.02 6.73
CA ASP A 223 -13.81 3.65 6.81
C ASP A 223 -12.69 2.59 6.82
N HIS A 224 -11.58 2.87 6.14
CA HIS A 224 -10.40 2.01 6.11
C HIS A 224 -9.77 1.81 7.51
N CYS A 225 -9.57 2.89 8.27
CA CYS A 225 -8.97 2.81 9.61
C CYS A 225 -10.00 2.41 10.67
N ARG A 226 -11.17 3.03 10.65
CA ARG A 226 -12.22 2.86 11.66
C ARG A 226 -13.07 1.61 11.45
N HIS A 227 -13.11 1.03 10.25
CA HIS A 227 -14.05 -0.04 9.90
C HIS A 227 -15.51 0.37 10.16
N THR A 228 -15.86 1.64 9.90
CA THR A 228 -17.17 2.24 10.20
C THR A 228 -18.33 1.41 9.65
N THR A 229 -18.24 0.91 8.42
CA THR A 229 -19.22 0.03 7.79
C THR A 229 -19.42 -1.25 8.61
N PHE A 230 -18.32 -1.86 9.06
CA PHE A 230 -18.37 -3.08 9.86
C PHE A 230 -18.83 -2.83 11.30
N LEU A 231 -18.59 -1.63 11.85
CA LEU A 231 -18.98 -1.23 13.21
C LEU A 231 -20.36 -0.55 13.29
N THR A 232 -20.99 -0.25 12.15
CA THR A 232 -22.32 0.36 12.08
C THR A 232 -23.32 -0.45 12.90
N ARG A 233 -24.10 0.24 13.75
CA ARG A 233 -25.14 -0.38 14.58
C ARG A 233 -26.31 -0.79 13.69
N LEU A 234 -26.56 -2.10 13.62
CA LEU A 234 -27.74 -2.66 12.98
C LEU A 234 -28.88 -2.69 13.99
N ASN A 235 -29.81 -1.76 13.87
CA ASN A 235 -30.97 -1.65 14.76
C ASN A 235 -32.04 -2.71 14.47
N LYS A 236 -32.08 -3.18 13.21
CA LYS A 236 -33.03 -4.18 12.73
C LYS A 236 -32.37 -5.03 11.65
N ILE A 237 -32.71 -6.33 11.65
CA ILE A 237 -32.29 -7.28 10.63
C ILE A 237 -33.51 -8.09 10.22
N ASP A 238 -34.04 -7.81 9.03
CA ASP A 238 -35.16 -8.53 8.45
C ASP A 238 -34.67 -9.60 7.47
N VAL A 239 -35.34 -10.75 7.46
CA VAL A 239 -35.06 -11.84 6.52
C VAL A 239 -36.26 -12.03 5.62
N GLU A 240 -36.08 -11.81 4.32
CA GLU A 240 -37.13 -12.04 3.34
C GLU A 240 -37.48 -13.53 3.28
N LYS A 241 -38.77 -13.84 3.14
CA LYS A 241 -39.24 -15.23 3.09
C LYS A 241 -38.84 -15.87 1.76
N GLY A 242 -38.24 -17.06 1.85
CA GLY A 242 -37.80 -17.80 0.67
C GLY A 242 -37.28 -19.19 1.03
N ALA A 243 -36.74 -19.91 0.04
CA ALA A 243 -36.30 -21.29 0.20
C ALA A 243 -35.21 -21.48 1.29
N LEU A 244 -34.38 -20.45 1.52
CA LEU A 244 -33.29 -20.47 2.52
C LEU A 244 -33.62 -19.68 3.80
N SER A 245 -34.78 -19.02 3.89
CA SER A 245 -35.04 -18.08 4.99
C SER A 245 -35.03 -18.76 6.35
N GLN A 246 -35.55 -20.00 6.47
CA GLN A 246 -35.51 -20.76 7.72
C GLN A 246 -34.07 -21.04 8.21
N ALA A 247 -33.15 -21.31 7.28
CA ALA A 247 -31.75 -21.57 7.60
C ALA A 247 -31.03 -20.28 8.04
N VAL A 248 -31.29 -19.17 7.35
CA VAL A 248 -30.76 -17.84 7.69
C VAL A 248 -31.29 -17.38 9.06
N GLU A 249 -32.60 -17.48 9.28
CA GLU A 249 -33.24 -17.14 10.57
C GLU A 249 -32.68 -18.00 11.71
N LYS A 250 -32.41 -19.28 11.46
CA LYS A 250 -31.75 -20.14 12.45
C LYS A 250 -30.33 -19.65 12.76
N ALA A 251 -29.51 -19.38 11.75
CA ALA A 251 -28.15 -18.88 11.94
C ALA A 251 -28.13 -17.54 12.71
N LEU A 252 -29.05 -16.63 12.41
CA LEU A 252 -29.18 -15.36 13.12
C LEU A 252 -29.58 -15.56 14.59
N ARG A 253 -30.51 -16.48 14.88
CA ARG A 253 -30.86 -16.85 16.25
C ARG A 253 -29.69 -17.46 17.01
N ASP A 254 -28.94 -18.37 16.37
CA ASP A 254 -27.76 -19.00 16.99
C ASP A 254 -26.70 -17.94 17.33
N TYR A 255 -26.48 -16.98 16.43
CA TYR A 255 -25.63 -15.80 16.68
C TYR A 255 -26.11 -14.98 17.88
N LEU A 256 -27.40 -14.60 17.92
CA LEU A 256 -27.95 -13.80 19.02
C LEU A 256 -27.88 -14.52 20.37
N ALA A 257 -28.08 -15.84 20.40
CA ALA A 257 -27.92 -16.64 21.61
C ALA A 257 -26.47 -16.65 22.11
N LEU A 258 -25.49 -16.81 21.21
CA LEU A 258 -24.07 -16.71 21.56
C LEU A 258 -23.73 -15.32 22.12
N ARG A 259 -24.31 -14.24 21.58
CA ARG A 259 -24.10 -12.88 22.09
C ARG A 259 -24.63 -12.69 23.49
N GLU A 260 -25.85 -13.16 23.74
CA GLU A 260 -26.50 -13.04 25.04
C GLU A 260 -25.65 -13.69 26.12
N GLU A 261 -25.13 -14.88 25.84
CA GLU A 261 -24.21 -15.57 26.74
C GLU A 261 -22.86 -14.84 26.85
N LEU A 262 -22.26 -14.42 25.73
CA LEU A 262 -20.93 -13.81 25.69
C LEU A 262 -20.89 -12.45 26.42
N TYR A 263 -21.87 -11.61 26.13
CA TYR A 263 -21.93 -10.20 26.55
C TYR A 263 -22.83 -9.93 27.75
N ALA A 264 -23.47 -10.95 28.36
CA ALA A 264 -24.33 -10.85 29.54
C ALA A 264 -24.01 -9.62 30.43
N GLY A 265 -24.95 -8.66 30.50
CA GLY A 265 -24.82 -7.42 31.27
C GLY A 265 -24.10 -6.26 30.58
N ARG A 266 -23.73 -6.37 29.30
CA ARG A 266 -23.09 -5.30 28.51
C ARG A 266 -23.94 -4.93 27.29
N ASP A 267 -24.15 -3.62 27.08
CA ASP A 267 -24.73 -3.12 25.84
C ASP A 267 -23.65 -3.07 24.75
N LYS A 268 -23.61 -4.10 23.92
CA LYS A 268 -22.77 -4.14 22.72
C LYS A 268 -23.68 -4.07 21.49
N PRO A 269 -23.43 -3.17 20.52
CA PRO A 269 -24.24 -3.09 19.31
C PRO A 269 -24.12 -4.37 18.47
N VAL A 270 -25.19 -4.71 17.75
CA VAL A 270 -25.15 -5.70 16.67
C VAL A 270 -24.52 -5.02 15.47
N SER A 271 -23.46 -5.58 14.92
CA SER A 271 -22.76 -5.08 13.73
C SER A 271 -22.13 -6.22 12.93
N LEU A 272 -21.65 -5.95 11.72
CA LEU A 272 -20.96 -6.96 10.91
C LEU A 272 -19.65 -7.43 11.56
N MET A 273 -18.91 -6.53 12.22
CA MET A 273 -17.71 -6.87 12.99
C MET A 273 -18.04 -7.80 14.15
N ASP A 274 -19.16 -7.56 14.84
CA ASP A 274 -19.60 -8.42 15.93
C ASP A 274 -19.95 -9.82 15.43
N MET A 275 -20.69 -9.91 14.32
CA MET A 275 -20.99 -11.18 13.65
C MET A 275 -19.73 -11.93 13.20
N ALA A 276 -18.75 -11.22 12.63
CA ALA A 276 -17.51 -11.81 12.15
C ALA A 276 -16.63 -12.37 13.27
N THR A 277 -16.62 -11.73 14.44
CA THR A 277 -15.69 -12.04 15.54
C THR A 277 -16.29 -12.87 16.68
N ILE A 278 -17.61 -13.08 16.68
CA ILE A 278 -18.29 -13.67 17.84
C ILE A 278 -17.84 -15.11 18.14
N SER A 279 -17.63 -15.93 17.12
CA SER A 279 -17.24 -17.33 17.31
C SER A 279 -15.88 -17.43 17.98
N ALA A 280 -14.90 -16.64 17.53
CA ALA A 280 -13.57 -16.60 18.14
C ALA A 280 -13.64 -16.10 19.60
N LYS A 281 -14.38 -15.02 19.86
CA LYS A 281 -14.58 -14.49 21.22
C LYS A 281 -15.27 -15.52 22.15
N TYR A 282 -16.23 -16.27 21.63
CA TYR A 282 -16.93 -17.30 22.38
C TYR A 282 -16.03 -18.50 22.70
N LEU A 283 -15.30 -19.02 21.70
CA LEU A 283 -14.32 -20.10 21.89
C LEU A 283 -13.27 -19.70 22.93
N ARG A 284 -12.78 -18.45 22.89
CA ARG A 284 -11.87 -17.90 23.91
C ARG A 284 -12.51 -17.88 25.30
N LYS A 285 -13.73 -17.35 25.44
CA LYS A 285 -14.46 -17.36 26.73
C LYS A 285 -14.66 -18.77 27.29
N LYS A 286 -14.75 -19.78 26.43
CA LYS A 286 -14.86 -21.20 26.81
C LYS A 286 -13.51 -21.90 27.04
N GLY A 287 -12.39 -21.22 26.82
CA GLY A 287 -11.04 -21.82 26.94
C GLY A 287 -10.74 -22.86 25.86
N LEU A 288 -11.38 -22.77 24.69
CA LEU A 288 -11.23 -23.72 23.58
C LEU A 288 -10.14 -23.34 22.56
N VAL A 289 -9.42 -22.25 22.82
CA VAL A 289 -8.28 -21.76 22.02
C VAL A 289 -7.10 -21.46 22.95
N PRO A 290 -6.56 -22.50 23.63
CA PRO A 290 -5.53 -22.32 24.67
C PRO A 290 -4.17 -21.85 24.14
N ASP A 291 -4.00 -21.91 22.83
CA ASP A 291 -2.82 -21.52 22.06
C ASP A 291 -2.89 -20.09 21.54
N LEU A 292 -3.99 -19.35 21.72
CA LEU A 292 -4.08 -17.95 21.28
C LEU A 292 -3.11 -17.06 22.07
N ASP A 293 -2.26 -16.30 21.37
CA ASP A 293 -1.38 -15.29 21.97
C ASP A 293 -2.17 -14.01 22.23
N GLU A 294 -2.55 -13.77 23.49
CA GLU A 294 -3.31 -12.60 23.90
C GLU A 294 -2.41 -11.38 24.05
N SER A 295 -2.58 -10.41 23.14
CA SER A 295 -1.79 -9.19 23.08
C SER A 295 -2.64 -7.97 22.68
N GLU A 296 -2.21 -6.78 23.09
CA GLU A 296 -2.71 -5.50 22.58
C GLU A 296 -2.15 -5.16 21.19
N GLU A 297 -1.08 -5.83 20.76
CA GLU A 297 -0.50 -5.70 19.41
C GLU A 297 -1.24 -6.66 18.48
N ILE A 298 -2.18 -6.13 17.69
CA ILE A 298 -3.22 -6.90 16.96
C ILE A 298 -3.03 -6.96 15.43
N ASN A 299 -1.91 -6.47 14.91
CA ASN A 299 -1.67 -6.34 13.47
C ASN A 299 -1.71 -7.69 12.74
N ALA A 300 -1.29 -8.77 13.40
CA ALA A 300 -1.40 -10.14 12.90
C ALA A 300 -1.98 -11.06 13.97
N CYS A 301 -2.78 -12.04 13.53
CA CYS A 301 -3.28 -13.09 14.41
C CYS A 301 -2.10 -13.98 14.83
N SER A 302 -1.96 -14.29 16.12
CA SER A 302 -0.79 -14.99 16.68
C SER A 302 -1.24 -16.18 17.53
N ILE A 303 -0.56 -17.32 17.38
CA ILE A 303 -0.72 -18.51 18.22
C ILE A 303 0.62 -18.99 18.75
N GLU A 304 0.60 -19.65 19.90
CA GLU A 304 1.75 -20.32 20.50
C GLU A 304 1.82 -21.78 20.06
N ALA A 305 2.97 -22.19 19.53
CA ALA A 305 3.21 -23.57 19.14
C ALA A 305 4.56 -24.07 19.66
N PRO A 306 4.64 -25.32 20.19
CA PRO A 306 5.92 -25.96 20.43
C PRO A 306 6.57 -26.37 19.11
N VAL A 307 7.78 -25.90 18.84
CA VAL A 307 8.55 -26.22 17.63
C VAL A 307 9.86 -26.90 18.03
N THR A 308 10.20 -27.99 17.36
CA THR A 308 11.45 -28.72 17.61
C THR A 308 12.48 -28.39 16.54
N ILE A 309 13.58 -27.75 16.94
CA ILE A 309 14.68 -27.35 16.07
C ILE A 309 15.94 -28.03 16.61
N ASP A 310 16.61 -28.81 15.77
CA ASP A 310 17.85 -29.55 16.12
C ASP A 310 17.74 -30.35 17.44
N GLY A 311 16.57 -30.94 17.67
CA GLY A 311 16.28 -31.75 18.86
C GLY A 311 15.93 -30.97 20.14
N LYS A 312 15.83 -29.64 20.08
CA LYS A 312 15.35 -28.79 21.18
C LYS A 312 13.95 -28.28 20.89
N THR A 313 13.04 -28.49 21.84
CA THR A 313 11.68 -27.93 21.76
C THR A 313 11.66 -26.55 22.41
N GLU A 314 11.23 -25.56 21.64
CA GLU A 314 11.06 -24.17 22.06
C GLU A 314 9.63 -23.73 21.76
N THR A 315 9.12 -22.74 22.51
CA THR A 315 7.82 -22.12 22.21
C THR A 315 8.01 -21.01 21.19
N TRP A 316 7.24 -21.07 20.10
CA TRP A 316 7.24 -20.10 19.03
C TRP A 316 5.88 -19.43 18.91
N LEU A 317 5.88 -18.18 18.46
CA LEU A 317 4.70 -17.48 17.97
C LEU A 317 4.60 -17.72 16.48
N ILE A 318 3.44 -18.20 16.02
CA ILE A 318 3.11 -18.34 14.60
C ILE A 318 2.05 -17.29 14.28
N GLN A 319 2.35 -16.45 13.31
CA GLN A 319 1.54 -15.28 12.95
C GLN A 319 0.95 -15.43 11.56
N PHE A 320 -0.32 -15.03 11.42
CA PHE A 320 -1.06 -15.07 10.18
C PHE A 320 -1.64 -13.70 9.88
N LYS A 321 -1.47 -13.25 8.65
CA LYS A 321 -2.11 -12.04 8.15
C LYS A 321 -2.55 -12.24 6.71
N ASN A 322 -3.70 -11.68 6.37
CA ASN A 322 -4.08 -11.44 4.99
C ASN A 322 -4.49 -9.98 4.83
N GLU A 323 -4.23 -9.45 3.65
CA GLU A 323 -4.53 -8.07 3.28
C GLU A 323 -5.05 -8.04 1.85
N THR A 324 -5.74 -6.96 1.49
CA THR A 324 -6.22 -6.75 0.13
C THR A 324 -5.75 -5.43 -0.41
N HIS A 325 -5.44 -5.36 -1.70
CA HIS A 325 -5.01 -4.10 -2.34
C HIS A 325 -5.74 -3.85 -3.66
N ASN A 326 -7.06 -4.01 -3.60
CA ASN A 326 -7.94 -4.03 -4.77
C ASN A 326 -7.90 -2.72 -5.58
N HIS A 327 -8.07 -1.58 -4.91
CA HIS A 327 -8.18 -0.27 -5.58
C HIS A 327 -6.86 0.15 -6.23
N PRO A 328 -5.70 0.12 -5.53
CA PRO A 328 -4.43 0.46 -6.15
C PRO A 328 -4.08 -0.47 -7.32
N THR A 329 -4.36 -1.77 -7.18
CA THR A 329 -4.09 -2.74 -8.27
C THR A 329 -5.01 -2.55 -9.48
N GLU A 330 -6.14 -1.86 -9.34
CA GLU A 330 -7.04 -1.52 -10.45
C GLU A 330 -6.47 -0.41 -11.34
N ILE A 331 -5.80 0.58 -10.73
CA ILE A 331 -5.27 1.78 -11.39
C ILE A 331 -3.79 1.62 -11.81
N GLU A 332 -3.01 0.91 -11.00
CA GLU A 332 -1.60 0.59 -11.24
C GLU A 332 -1.33 -0.85 -10.73
N PRO A 333 -1.52 -1.85 -11.61
CA PRO A 333 -1.51 -3.25 -11.20
C PRO A 333 -0.20 -3.75 -10.60
N PHE A 334 0.95 -3.26 -11.07
CA PHE A 334 2.24 -3.78 -10.63
C PHE A 334 2.55 -3.35 -9.19
N GLY A 335 2.54 -2.04 -8.93
CA GLY A 335 2.78 -1.47 -7.60
C GLY A 335 1.70 -1.86 -6.62
N GLY A 336 0.42 -1.83 -7.04
CA GLY A 336 -0.69 -2.25 -6.18
C GLY A 336 -0.55 -3.68 -5.65
N ALA A 337 -0.21 -4.64 -6.51
CA ALA A 337 -0.01 -6.02 -6.07
C ALA A 337 1.32 -6.24 -5.32
N ALA A 338 2.36 -5.48 -5.67
CA ALA A 338 3.64 -5.52 -4.96
C ALA A 338 3.49 -5.04 -3.51
N THR A 339 2.83 -3.90 -3.29
CA THR A 339 2.61 -3.36 -1.95
C THR A 339 1.54 -4.13 -1.16
N CYS A 340 0.64 -4.86 -1.83
CA CYS A 340 -0.24 -5.83 -1.15
C CYS A 340 0.57 -6.87 -0.36
N LEU A 341 1.65 -7.38 -0.95
CA LEU A 341 2.55 -8.30 -0.26
C LEU A 341 3.42 -7.56 0.77
N GLY A 342 3.89 -6.36 0.44
CA GLY A 342 4.71 -5.54 1.34
C GLY A 342 4.01 -5.18 2.65
N GLY A 343 2.78 -4.68 2.60
CA GLY A 343 1.95 -4.38 3.77
C GLY A 343 1.69 -5.64 4.60
N ALA A 344 1.22 -6.70 3.96
CA ALA A 344 0.94 -7.98 4.61
C ALA A 344 2.18 -8.55 5.31
N ILE A 345 3.39 -8.33 4.79
CA ILE A 345 4.65 -8.72 5.45
C ILE A 345 4.86 -7.90 6.72
N ARG A 346 4.74 -6.57 6.68
CA ARG A 346 5.04 -5.69 7.82
C ARG A 346 4.15 -5.93 9.04
N ASP A 347 2.91 -6.34 8.81
CA ASP A 347 1.96 -6.70 9.86
C ASP A 347 2.52 -7.75 10.84
N PRO A 348 2.94 -8.97 10.43
CA PRO A 348 3.67 -9.88 11.32
C PRO A 348 5.03 -9.35 11.81
N LEU A 349 5.73 -8.50 11.04
CA LEU A 349 6.98 -7.90 11.54
C LEU A 349 6.73 -7.05 12.77
N SER A 350 5.58 -6.38 12.89
CA SER A 350 5.22 -5.66 14.12
C SER A 350 5.29 -6.60 15.34
N GLY A 351 4.96 -7.90 15.17
CA GLY A 351 5.11 -8.95 16.16
C GLY A 351 6.51 -9.58 16.25
N ARG A 352 7.55 -8.89 15.74
CA ARG A 352 8.96 -9.32 15.68
C ARG A 352 9.16 -10.66 14.95
N SER A 353 8.27 -11.00 14.02
CA SER A 353 8.38 -12.25 13.28
C SER A 353 9.21 -12.13 12.01
N TYR A 354 9.68 -13.28 11.55
CA TYR A 354 10.24 -13.46 10.22
C TYR A 354 9.17 -14.09 9.33
N VAL A 355 8.80 -13.41 8.24
CA VAL A 355 7.80 -13.91 7.28
C VAL A 355 8.48 -14.87 6.31
N TYR A 356 8.05 -16.12 6.31
CA TYR A 356 8.70 -17.20 5.55
C TYR A 356 7.82 -17.79 4.45
N GLN A 357 6.51 -17.52 4.47
CA GLN A 357 5.58 -18.02 3.48
C GLN A 357 4.57 -16.95 3.06
N ALA A 358 4.25 -16.91 1.77
CA ALA A 358 3.18 -16.11 1.18
C ALA A 358 2.17 -16.97 0.40
N MET A 359 0.99 -16.42 0.19
CA MET A 359 -0.09 -16.97 -0.62
C MET A 359 -0.78 -15.84 -1.39
N ARG A 360 -1.19 -16.10 -2.63
CA ARG A 360 -1.90 -15.15 -3.50
C ARG A 360 -3.22 -15.77 -3.95
N VAL A 361 -4.35 -15.21 -3.52
CA VAL A 361 -5.70 -15.71 -3.87
C VAL A 361 -6.52 -14.56 -4.45
N THR A 362 -6.64 -14.49 -5.76
CA THR A 362 -7.12 -13.29 -6.46
C THR A 362 -8.35 -13.55 -7.31
N GLY A 363 -9.04 -12.48 -7.68
CA GLY A 363 -10.21 -12.48 -8.55
C GLY A 363 -10.05 -11.43 -9.65
N SER A 364 -10.34 -11.80 -10.90
CA SER A 364 -10.16 -10.93 -12.06
C SER A 364 -11.29 -11.11 -13.08
N GLY A 365 -11.53 -10.10 -13.90
CA GLY A 365 -12.27 -10.29 -15.15
C GLY A 365 -11.46 -11.16 -16.14
N ASP A 366 -12.15 -11.69 -17.16
CA ASP A 366 -11.54 -12.51 -18.21
C ASP A 366 -10.43 -11.73 -18.98
N PRO A 367 -9.16 -12.18 -18.94
CA PRO A 367 -8.02 -11.51 -19.55
C PRO A 367 -7.96 -11.72 -21.07
N THR A 368 -8.85 -12.52 -21.66
CA THR A 368 -8.94 -12.75 -23.12
C THR A 368 -9.88 -11.77 -23.82
N VAL A 369 -10.63 -10.97 -23.05
CA VAL A 369 -11.54 -9.96 -23.59
C VAL A 369 -10.75 -8.95 -24.45
N PRO A 370 -11.18 -8.70 -25.70
CA PRO A 370 -10.56 -7.72 -26.58
C PRO A 370 -10.52 -6.33 -25.97
N PHE A 371 -9.48 -5.57 -26.30
CA PHE A 371 -9.26 -4.21 -25.79
C PHE A 371 -10.49 -3.31 -26.00
N GLU A 372 -11.16 -3.41 -27.14
CA GLU A 372 -12.33 -2.60 -27.51
C GLU A 372 -13.56 -2.86 -26.64
N LYS A 373 -13.57 -3.96 -25.88
CA LYS A 373 -14.63 -4.28 -24.91
C LYS A 373 -14.27 -3.91 -23.47
N THR A 374 -13.13 -3.26 -23.26
CA THR A 374 -12.75 -2.72 -21.95
C THR A 374 -13.72 -1.62 -21.55
N LEU A 375 -14.10 -1.58 -20.27
CA LEU A 375 -14.93 -0.50 -19.74
C LEU A 375 -14.22 0.85 -19.94
N HIS A 376 -14.99 1.86 -20.33
CA HIS A 376 -14.47 3.22 -20.51
C HIS A 376 -13.78 3.71 -19.22
N GLY A 377 -12.59 4.31 -19.35
CA GLY A 377 -11.80 4.80 -18.22
C GLY A 377 -11.08 3.72 -17.40
N LYS A 378 -11.14 2.45 -17.80
CA LYS A 378 -10.53 1.31 -17.08
C LYS A 378 -9.35 0.71 -17.84
N LEU A 379 -8.38 0.15 -17.13
CA LEU A 379 -7.35 -0.69 -17.73
C LEU A 379 -7.96 -2.01 -18.24
N PRO A 380 -7.47 -2.56 -19.37
CA PRO A 380 -7.90 -3.87 -19.85
C PRO A 380 -7.64 -4.97 -18.81
N SER A 381 -8.57 -5.92 -18.67
CA SER A 381 -8.45 -7.05 -17.72
C SER A 381 -7.10 -7.75 -17.86
N ARG A 382 -6.63 -8.00 -19.09
CA ARG A 382 -5.33 -8.61 -19.36
C ARG A 382 -4.17 -7.86 -18.70
N LYS A 383 -4.15 -6.53 -18.82
CA LYS A 383 -3.09 -5.66 -18.29
C LYS A 383 -3.10 -5.68 -16.76
N ILE A 384 -4.30 -5.69 -16.17
CA ILE A 384 -4.48 -5.81 -14.71
C ILE A 384 -4.02 -7.17 -14.20
N THR A 385 -4.43 -8.27 -14.84
CA THR A 385 -4.07 -9.64 -14.43
C THR A 385 -2.57 -9.85 -14.51
N THR A 386 -1.95 -9.59 -15.67
CA THR A 386 -0.52 -9.86 -15.88
C THR A 386 0.36 -8.89 -15.09
N GLY A 387 -0.02 -7.62 -15.01
CA GLY A 387 0.70 -6.61 -14.22
C GLY A 387 0.72 -6.93 -12.74
N ALA A 388 -0.42 -7.31 -12.16
CA ALA A 388 -0.50 -7.70 -10.76
C ALA A 388 0.31 -8.96 -10.44
N ALA A 389 0.24 -9.99 -11.29
CA ALA A 389 1.05 -11.19 -11.12
C ALA A 389 2.56 -10.87 -11.17
N ALA A 390 2.98 -9.98 -12.08
CA ALA A 390 4.37 -9.53 -12.18
C ALA A 390 4.80 -8.73 -10.94
N GLY A 391 3.96 -7.81 -10.46
CA GLY A 391 4.20 -6.99 -9.28
C GLY A 391 4.38 -7.82 -8.01
N TYR A 392 3.40 -8.69 -7.73
CA TYR A 392 3.44 -9.59 -6.58
C TYR A 392 4.68 -10.50 -6.60
N SER A 393 4.98 -11.10 -7.76
CA SER A 393 6.15 -11.97 -7.90
C SER A 393 7.46 -11.21 -7.77
N SER A 394 7.56 -10.00 -8.36
CA SER A 394 8.75 -9.16 -8.26
C SER A 394 9.08 -8.85 -6.80
N TYR A 395 8.09 -8.44 -6.01
CA TYR A 395 8.29 -8.09 -4.60
C TYR A 395 8.73 -9.30 -3.77
N GLY A 396 7.99 -10.42 -3.89
CA GLY A 396 8.31 -11.66 -3.18
C GLY A 396 9.68 -12.22 -3.53
N ASN A 397 10.07 -12.21 -4.81
CA ASN A 397 11.37 -12.71 -5.27
C ASN A 397 12.53 -11.90 -4.72
N GLN A 398 12.42 -10.57 -4.72
CA GLN A 398 13.46 -9.67 -4.22
C GLN A 398 13.66 -9.79 -2.70
N ILE A 399 12.56 -10.01 -1.97
CA ILE A 399 12.61 -10.31 -0.54
C ILE A 399 13.11 -11.73 -0.26
N GLY A 400 12.99 -12.66 -1.21
CA GLY A 400 13.30 -14.07 -1.02
C GLY A 400 12.20 -14.83 -0.28
N LEU A 401 10.94 -14.43 -0.48
CA LEU A 401 9.76 -15.02 0.13
C LEU A 401 9.11 -16.03 -0.83
N ALA A 402 8.86 -17.24 -0.35
CA ALA A 402 8.21 -18.28 -1.15
C ALA A 402 6.70 -18.11 -1.16
N THR A 403 6.12 -17.96 -2.36
CA THR A 403 4.66 -17.96 -2.54
C THR A 403 4.18 -19.39 -2.83
N GLY A 404 3.68 -20.07 -1.80
CA GLY A 404 3.34 -21.49 -1.87
C GLY A 404 1.99 -21.77 -2.55
N GLN A 405 0.96 -20.97 -2.24
CA GLN A 405 -0.38 -21.12 -2.82
C GLN A 405 -0.67 -19.93 -3.75
N VAL A 406 -1.02 -20.23 -5.00
CA VAL A 406 -1.44 -19.23 -5.99
C VAL A 406 -2.74 -19.69 -6.64
N THR A 407 -3.77 -18.86 -6.58
CA THR A 407 -5.07 -19.13 -7.21
C THR A 407 -5.64 -17.83 -7.74
N GLU A 408 -6.08 -17.82 -9.00
CA GLU A 408 -6.75 -16.67 -9.62
C GLU A 408 -8.09 -17.13 -10.18
N LEU A 409 -9.16 -16.49 -9.72
CA LEU A 409 -10.54 -16.79 -10.12
C LEU A 409 -10.99 -15.78 -11.18
N TYR A 410 -11.48 -16.27 -12.31
CA TYR A 410 -12.03 -15.42 -13.37
C TYR A 410 -13.55 -15.39 -13.28
N ASP A 411 -14.14 -14.22 -13.03
CA ASP A 411 -15.58 -14.05 -12.92
C ASP A 411 -16.02 -12.65 -13.40
N PRO A 412 -17.17 -12.52 -14.11
CA PRO A 412 -17.72 -11.22 -14.49
C PRO A 412 -17.91 -10.23 -13.33
N GLY A 413 -18.16 -10.71 -12.11
CA GLY A 413 -18.29 -9.90 -10.91
C GLY A 413 -17.02 -9.14 -10.53
N TYR A 414 -15.85 -9.58 -10.98
CA TYR A 414 -14.57 -8.89 -10.77
C TYR A 414 -14.22 -7.92 -11.90
N VAL A 415 -15.07 -7.75 -12.93
CA VAL A 415 -14.78 -6.86 -14.06
C VAL A 415 -14.77 -5.40 -13.63
N ALA A 416 -15.64 -5.01 -12.70
CA ALA A 416 -15.69 -3.63 -12.20
C ALA A 416 -14.50 -3.29 -11.31
N LYS A 417 -14.11 -4.23 -10.44
CA LYS A 417 -12.99 -4.11 -9.52
C LYS A 417 -12.43 -5.49 -9.23
N ARG A 418 -11.13 -5.66 -9.43
CA ARG A 418 -10.45 -6.92 -9.12
C ARG A 418 -10.40 -7.16 -7.62
N MET A 419 -10.11 -8.41 -7.27
CA MET A 419 -9.75 -8.82 -5.92
C MET A 419 -8.26 -9.19 -5.91
N GLU A 420 -7.41 -8.38 -5.28
CA GLU A 420 -6.01 -8.68 -5.00
C GLU A 420 -5.87 -8.98 -3.51
N ILE A 421 -5.64 -10.25 -3.15
CA ILE A 421 -5.42 -10.68 -1.76
C ILE A 421 -4.07 -11.35 -1.65
N GLY A 422 -3.26 -10.83 -0.73
CA GLY A 422 -2.04 -11.46 -0.23
C GLY A 422 -2.29 -12.01 1.17
N ALA A 423 -1.75 -13.19 1.45
CA ALA A 423 -1.69 -13.72 2.80
C ALA A 423 -0.29 -14.22 3.12
N VAL A 424 0.12 -14.09 4.38
CA VAL A 424 1.46 -14.44 4.83
C VAL A 424 1.43 -15.22 6.14
N VAL A 425 2.50 -15.98 6.36
CA VAL A 425 2.78 -16.66 7.61
C VAL A 425 4.16 -16.22 8.11
N GLY A 426 4.20 -15.72 9.34
CA GLY A 426 5.40 -15.35 10.06
C GLY A 426 5.62 -16.23 11.28
N ALA A 427 6.86 -16.30 11.76
CA ALA A 427 7.15 -16.92 13.04
C ALA A 427 8.31 -16.25 13.78
N SER A 428 8.26 -16.29 15.12
CA SER A 428 9.35 -15.85 16.00
C SER A 428 9.44 -16.74 17.24
N PRO A 429 10.64 -16.92 17.82
CA PRO A 429 10.76 -17.51 19.15
C PRO A 429 10.00 -16.63 20.16
N LYS A 430 9.11 -17.22 20.97
CA LYS A 430 8.30 -16.48 21.95
C LYS A 430 9.19 -15.66 22.90
N ALA A 431 10.35 -16.22 23.26
CA ALA A 431 11.30 -15.55 24.13
C ALA A 431 11.84 -14.22 23.56
N ASN A 432 11.83 -14.01 22.24
CA ASN A 432 12.32 -12.79 21.60
C ASN A 432 11.31 -11.65 21.62
N VAL A 433 10.03 -11.94 21.87
CA VAL A 433 8.95 -10.95 21.80
C VAL A 433 8.61 -10.46 23.20
N ARG A 434 8.83 -9.17 23.45
CA ARG A 434 8.31 -8.49 24.65
C ARG A 434 6.90 -7.98 24.35
N ARG A 435 5.99 -8.15 25.30
CA ARG A 435 4.61 -7.62 25.27
C ARG A 435 4.47 -6.58 26.37
N GLU A 436 5.18 -5.47 26.23
CA GLU A 436 5.19 -4.40 27.23
C GLU A 436 4.37 -3.20 26.76
N ALA A 437 3.63 -2.59 27.69
CA ALA A 437 3.00 -1.30 27.43
C ALA A 437 4.07 -0.19 27.43
N PRO A 438 4.04 0.74 26.46
CA PRO A 438 4.87 1.93 26.50
C PRO A 438 4.59 2.76 27.75
N VAL A 439 5.64 3.38 28.29
CA VAL A 439 5.57 4.27 29.46
C VAL A 439 6.12 5.65 29.10
N PRO A 440 5.71 6.72 29.82
CA PRO A 440 6.26 8.05 29.59
C PRO A 440 7.79 8.07 29.62
N GLY A 441 8.39 8.73 28.63
CA GLY A 441 9.83 8.77 28.42
C GLY A 441 10.36 7.71 27.45
N ASP A 442 9.60 6.66 27.11
CA ASP A 442 9.97 5.77 26.00
C ASP A 442 10.08 6.55 24.69
N VAL A 443 10.99 6.10 23.83
CA VAL A 443 11.34 6.77 22.57
C VAL A 443 10.79 5.98 21.40
N ILE A 444 10.24 6.69 20.40
CA ILE A 444 9.77 6.09 19.16
C ILE A 444 10.78 6.40 18.06
N VAL A 445 11.25 5.33 17.42
CA VAL A 445 12.15 5.35 16.28
C VAL A 445 11.37 4.98 15.02
N LEU A 446 11.44 5.84 14.00
CA LEU A 446 11.05 5.50 12.63
C LEU A 446 12.21 4.75 11.98
N LEU A 447 11.95 3.49 11.64
CA LEU A 447 12.91 2.58 11.02
C LEU A 447 12.52 2.34 9.56
N GLY A 448 13.48 2.45 8.63
CA GLY A 448 13.28 2.06 7.23
C GLY A 448 13.24 3.23 6.25
N GLY A 449 12.27 3.20 5.34
CA GLY A 449 12.17 4.12 4.21
C GLY A 449 11.97 5.60 4.58
N ALA A 450 12.44 6.49 3.71
CA ALA A 450 12.19 7.92 3.83
C ALA A 450 10.78 8.31 3.32
N THR A 451 10.25 9.41 3.82
CA THR A 451 8.89 9.90 3.56
C THR A 451 8.84 10.74 2.28
N GLY A 452 7.85 10.46 1.43
CA GLY A 452 7.54 11.18 0.19
C GLY A 452 6.05 11.50 0.09
N ARG A 453 5.60 12.00 -1.08
CA ARG A 453 4.17 12.18 -1.38
C ARG A 453 3.51 10.87 -1.84
N ASP A 454 3.81 9.78 -1.16
CA ASP A 454 3.27 8.47 -1.51
C ASP A 454 2.00 8.21 -0.69
N GLY A 455 0.92 7.84 -1.36
CA GLY A 455 -0.33 7.45 -0.73
C GLY A 455 -0.99 8.53 0.13
N ILE A 456 -0.69 9.82 -0.08
CA ILE A 456 -1.35 10.90 0.68
C ILE A 456 -2.84 10.88 0.33
N GLY A 457 -3.67 10.53 1.30
CA GLY A 457 -5.11 10.32 1.10
C GLY A 457 -5.47 8.92 0.60
N GLY A 458 -4.53 7.97 0.51
CA GLY A 458 -4.78 6.59 0.06
C GLY A 458 -5.85 5.87 0.87
N ALA A 459 -5.79 5.96 2.22
CA ALA A 459 -6.85 5.46 3.11
C ALA A 459 -8.22 6.05 2.77
N THR A 460 -8.29 7.36 2.52
CA THR A 460 -9.53 8.07 2.18
C THR A 460 -10.02 7.75 0.76
N GLY A 461 -9.11 7.58 -0.20
CA GLY A 461 -9.39 7.24 -1.60
C GLY A 461 -9.89 5.81 -1.76
N SER A 462 -9.33 4.87 -0.99
CA SER A 462 -9.76 3.46 -0.96
C SER A 462 -11.23 3.28 -0.56
N SER A 463 -11.75 4.24 0.21
CA SER A 463 -13.12 4.27 0.73
C SER A 463 -14.13 4.92 -0.25
N LYS A 464 -13.68 5.44 -1.40
CA LYS A 464 -14.52 6.12 -2.41
C LYS A 464 -14.86 5.20 -3.59
N ALA A 465 -16.02 5.45 -4.22
CA ALA A 465 -16.45 4.74 -5.42
C ALA A 465 -15.72 5.23 -6.68
N HIS A 466 -15.49 4.32 -7.65
CA HIS A 466 -14.83 4.65 -8.91
C HIS A 466 -15.72 5.53 -9.80
N THR A 467 -15.26 6.75 -10.10
CA THR A 467 -15.90 7.68 -11.04
C THR A 467 -14.86 8.32 -11.97
N GLU A 468 -15.26 8.77 -13.16
CA GLU A 468 -14.33 9.35 -14.17
C GLU A 468 -13.51 10.54 -13.63
N LYS A 469 -14.01 11.28 -12.62
CA LYS A 469 -13.31 12.41 -12.00
C LYS A 469 -12.17 12.03 -11.04
N SER A 470 -12.08 10.76 -10.63
CA SER A 470 -11.09 10.32 -9.62
C SER A 470 -9.67 10.14 -10.20
N VAL A 471 -9.54 9.82 -11.48
CA VAL A 471 -8.28 9.32 -12.09
C VAL A 471 -7.14 10.35 -12.08
N GLU A 472 -7.41 11.65 -12.22
CA GLU A 472 -6.37 12.70 -12.20
C GLU A 472 -5.84 12.99 -10.78
N VAL A 473 -6.64 12.71 -9.74
CA VAL A 473 -6.26 12.91 -8.33
C VAL A 473 -5.50 11.68 -7.78
N CYS A 474 -5.72 10.50 -8.35
CA CYS A 474 -5.15 9.21 -7.91
C CYS A 474 -3.62 9.05 -8.13
N GLY A 475 -2.95 9.95 -8.85
CA GLY A 475 -1.50 9.84 -9.08
C GLY A 475 -0.65 9.85 -7.80
N ALA A 476 -1.13 10.54 -6.77
CA ALA A 476 -0.53 10.56 -5.43
C ALA A 476 -0.85 9.30 -4.60
N GLU A 477 -1.86 8.52 -4.98
CA GLU A 477 -2.31 7.31 -4.26
C GLU A 477 -1.51 6.06 -4.67
N VAL A 478 -0.75 6.11 -5.77
CA VAL A 478 0.04 4.98 -6.24
C VAL A 478 1.29 4.80 -5.39
N GLN A 479 1.28 3.74 -4.58
CA GLN A 479 2.39 3.33 -3.75
C GLN A 479 3.30 2.36 -4.54
N LYS A 480 4.61 2.64 -4.54
CA LYS A 480 5.63 1.74 -5.07
C LYS A 480 6.51 1.26 -3.94
N GLY A 481 6.59 -0.04 -3.77
CA GLY A 481 7.39 -0.64 -2.71
C GLY A 481 8.89 -0.73 -3.05
N ASN A 482 9.71 -0.76 -2.01
CA ASN A 482 11.15 -0.97 -2.01
C ASN A 482 11.52 -2.30 -1.31
N PRO A 483 11.32 -3.46 -1.97
CA PRO A 483 11.52 -4.76 -1.35
C PRO A 483 12.94 -5.01 -0.77
N PRO A 484 14.05 -4.46 -1.33
CA PRO A 484 15.35 -4.50 -0.67
C PRO A 484 15.38 -3.90 0.74
N THR A 485 14.66 -2.79 0.98
CA THR A 485 14.56 -2.16 2.31
C THR A 485 13.73 -3.04 3.24
N GLU A 486 12.58 -3.54 2.78
CA GLU A 486 11.74 -4.50 3.53
C GLU A 486 12.51 -5.78 3.92
N ARG A 487 13.37 -6.30 3.04
CA ARG A 487 14.24 -7.45 3.34
C ARG A 487 15.22 -7.14 4.47
N LYS A 488 15.77 -5.94 4.53
CA LYS A 488 16.66 -5.53 5.64
C LYS A 488 15.88 -5.45 6.96
N LEU A 489 14.65 -4.93 6.94
CA LEU A 489 13.77 -4.89 8.13
C LEU A 489 13.55 -6.30 8.69
N GLN A 490 13.19 -7.26 7.82
CA GLN A 490 13.01 -8.66 8.21
C GLN A 490 14.27 -9.30 8.81
N ARG A 491 15.44 -8.99 8.24
CA ARG A 491 16.71 -9.50 8.76
C ARG A 491 17.03 -8.93 10.14
N LEU A 492 16.82 -7.63 10.32
CA LEU A 492 17.02 -6.95 11.60
C LEU A 492 16.10 -7.53 12.69
N PHE A 493 14.83 -7.75 12.37
CA PHE A 493 13.83 -8.24 13.33
C PHE A 493 14.01 -9.72 13.66
N ARG A 494 14.69 -10.49 12.79
CA ARG A 494 15.08 -11.87 13.07
C ARG A 494 16.23 -11.97 14.09
N ASP A 495 17.03 -10.92 14.27
CA ASP A 495 18.07 -10.89 15.31
C ASP A 495 17.38 -10.82 16.69
N GLY A 496 17.58 -11.87 17.50
CA GLY A 496 17.00 -11.97 18.83
C GLY A 496 17.49 -10.90 19.80
N ASP A 497 18.72 -10.39 19.61
CA ASP A 497 19.24 -9.30 20.45
C ASP A 497 18.48 -8.01 20.16
N VAL A 498 18.18 -7.74 18.88
CA VAL A 498 17.43 -6.55 18.46
C VAL A 498 15.95 -6.67 18.82
N ALA A 499 15.32 -7.81 18.54
CA ALA A 499 13.91 -8.05 18.83
C ALA A 499 13.57 -7.82 20.32
N ARG A 500 14.49 -8.17 21.22
CA ARG A 500 14.33 -7.99 22.67
C ARG A 500 14.49 -6.54 23.15
N LEU A 501 15.05 -5.64 22.35
CA LEU A 501 15.07 -4.21 22.68
C LEU A 501 13.68 -3.58 22.47
N ILE A 502 12.89 -4.15 21.57
CA ILE A 502 11.60 -3.61 21.14
C ILE A 502 10.53 -3.92 22.18
N LYS A 503 9.97 -2.86 22.79
CA LYS A 503 8.85 -2.99 23.74
C LYS A 503 7.52 -3.19 23.02
N ARG A 504 7.32 -2.42 21.95
CA ARG A 504 6.14 -2.41 21.09
C ARG A 504 6.53 -1.94 19.70
N CYS A 505 5.82 -2.38 18.67
CA CYS A 505 6.07 -1.96 17.30
C CYS A 505 4.76 -1.90 16.52
N ASN A 506 4.72 -1.03 15.53
CA ASN A 506 3.62 -0.91 14.58
C ASN A 506 4.19 -0.75 13.16
N ASP A 507 3.48 -1.21 12.13
CA ASP A 507 3.84 -0.92 10.76
C ASP A 507 3.31 0.45 10.31
N PHE A 508 3.95 1.03 9.30
CA PHE A 508 3.38 2.15 8.58
C PHE A 508 2.57 1.62 7.39
N GLY A 509 1.25 1.68 7.53
CA GLY A 509 0.27 1.43 6.48
C GLY A 509 -0.54 2.70 6.17
N ALA A 510 -1.86 2.56 6.27
CA ALA A 510 -2.81 3.67 6.08
C ALA A 510 -2.62 4.77 7.13
N GLY A 511 -2.67 6.03 6.68
CA GLY A 511 -2.56 7.21 7.54
C GLY A 511 -1.18 7.56 8.06
N GLY A 512 -0.12 6.84 7.68
CA GLY A 512 1.25 7.30 7.86
C GLY A 512 1.68 7.53 9.31
N VAL A 513 2.41 8.63 9.56
CA VAL A 513 2.97 8.97 10.89
C VAL A 513 1.89 9.12 11.94
N CYS A 514 0.75 9.74 11.60
CA CYS A 514 -0.28 10.04 12.58
C CYS A 514 -0.91 8.77 13.14
N VAL A 515 -1.24 7.78 12.31
CA VAL A 515 -1.84 6.52 12.74
C VAL A 515 -0.78 5.58 13.30
N ALA A 516 0.28 5.31 12.54
CA ALA A 516 1.28 4.30 12.91
C ALA A 516 1.95 4.60 14.27
N ILE A 517 2.32 5.86 14.52
CA ILE A 517 2.86 6.28 15.81
C ILE A 517 1.74 6.51 16.82
N GLY A 518 0.64 7.15 16.42
CA GLY A 518 -0.46 7.54 17.31
C GLY A 518 -1.21 6.38 17.98
N GLU A 519 -1.11 5.16 17.44
CA GLU A 519 -1.68 3.95 18.04
C GLU A 519 -0.75 3.26 19.05
N LEU A 520 0.54 3.62 19.11
CA LEU A 520 1.49 2.96 20.00
C LEU A 520 1.23 3.27 21.47
N ALA A 521 0.85 4.51 21.78
CA ALA A 521 0.68 5.01 23.14
C ALA A 521 -0.40 6.10 23.20
N PRO A 522 -1.07 6.28 24.36
CA PRO A 522 -2.12 7.29 24.52
C PRO A 522 -1.60 8.73 24.51
N GLY A 523 -0.35 8.95 24.92
CA GLY A 523 0.29 10.26 24.99
C GLY A 523 1.58 10.28 24.19
N LEU A 524 1.67 11.17 23.21
CA LEU A 524 2.78 11.22 22.25
C LEU A 524 3.11 12.67 21.89
N LYS A 525 4.41 12.98 21.87
CA LYS A 525 4.94 14.18 21.21
C LYS A 525 5.82 13.75 20.04
N ILE A 526 5.41 14.12 18.83
CA ILE A 526 6.06 13.80 17.56
C ILE A 526 6.72 15.07 17.00
N ASP A 527 7.98 14.98 16.60
CA ASP A 527 8.70 16.04 15.88
C ASP A 527 8.75 15.69 14.39
N LEU A 528 7.93 16.36 13.60
CA LEU A 528 7.85 16.13 12.16
C LEU A 528 9.08 16.64 11.42
N ASN A 529 9.90 17.50 12.02
CA ASN A 529 11.17 17.91 11.42
C ASN A 529 12.18 16.77 11.38
N GLN A 530 12.05 15.79 12.27
CA GLN A 530 12.94 14.62 12.36
C GLN A 530 12.53 13.49 11.43
N VAL A 531 11.35 13.55 10.81
CA VAL A 531 10.89 12.52 9.87
C VAL A 531 11.78 12.55 8.61
N PRO A 532 12.48 11.45 8.26
CA PRO A 532 13.34 11.39 7.08
C PRO A 532 12.53 11.65 5.80
N LYS A 533 13.09 12.39 4.85
CA LYS A 533 12.41 12.78 3.61
C LYS A 533 13.15 12.25 2.38
N LYS A 534 12.41 11.84 1.35
CA LYS A 534 12.98 11.48 0.04
C LYS A 534 13.50 12.71 -0.71
N TYR A 535 12.81 13.83 -0.54
CA TYR A 535 13.11 15.13 -1.15
C TYR A 535 12.53 16.25 -0.27
N GLU A 536 13.10 17.45 -0.38
CA GLU A 536 12.56 18.63 0.28
C GLU A 536 11.26 19.09 -0.38
N GLY A 537 10.51 19.95 0.32
CA GLY A 537 9.25 20.51 -0.19
C GLY A 537 7.98 19.89 0.37
N LEU A 538 8.10 18.88 1.24
CA LEU A 538 6.96 18.31 1.98
C LEU A 538 6.52 19.25 3.11
N ASP A 539 5.23 19.58 3.16
CA ASP A 539 4.66 20.36 4.26
C ASP A 539 4.39 19.49 5.51
N GLY A 540 4.04 20.14 6.63
CA GLY A 540 3.76 19.44 7.89
C GLY A 540 2.57 18.47 7.82
N THR A 541 1.56 18.76 6.99
CA THR A 541 0.42 17.86 6.76
C THR A 541 0.87 16.64 5.99
N GLU A 542 1.60 16.84 4.89
CA GLU A 542 2.13 15.77 4.05
C GLU A 542 3.02 14.82 4.86
N LEU A 543 3.87 15.35 5.74
CA LEU A 543 4.69 14.54 6.65
C LEU A 543 3.85 13.73 7.65
N ALA A 544 2.76 14.30 8.17
CA ALA A 544 1.91 13.66 9.15
C ALA A 544 1.11 12.47 8.57
N ILE A 545 0.64 12.57 7.33
CA ILE A 545 -0.30 11.60 6.73
C ILE A 545 0.26 10.76 5.58
N SER A 546 1.54 10.96 5.21
CA SER A 546 2.17 10.20 4.11
C SER A 546 2.23 8.70 4.40
N GLU A 547 1.80 7.90 3.42
CA GLU A 547 1.75 6.44 3.45
C GLU A 547 2.93 5.80 2.68
N SER A 548 4.10 6.47 2.70
CA SER A 548 5.35 5.88 2.19
C SER A 548 5.58 4.48 2.78
N GLN A 549 6.05 3.58 1.92
CA GLN A 549 6.18 2.15 2.22
C GLN A 549 7.49 1.81 2.97
N GLU A 550 7.59 0.56 3.44
CA GLU A 550 8.79 -0.01 4.09
C GLU A 550 9.26 0.76 5.33
N ARG A 551 8.33 1.14 6.20
CA ARG A 551 8.61 1.81 7.46
C ARG A 551 7.99 1.05 8.63
N MET A 552 8.69 1.05 9.77
CA MET A 552 8.21 0.52 11.06
C MET A 552 8.37 1.58 12.14
N ALA A 553 7.41 1.67 13.05
CA ALA A 553 7.50 2.49 14.26
C ALA A 553 7.88 1.59 15.43
N VAL A 554 9.01 1.86 16.08
CA VAL A 554 9.57 1.01 17.13
C VAL A 554 9.65 1.77 18.44
N VAL A 555 9.02 1.24 19.49
CA VAL A 555 9.09 1.78 20.85
C VAL A 555 10.25 1.13 21.61
N LEU A 556 11.16 1.96 22.11
CA LEU A 556 12.36 1.56 22.83
C LEU A 556 12.44 2.30 24.17
N ALA A 557 13.07 1.65 25.16
CA ALA A 557 13.50 2.38 26.35
C ALA A 557 14.67 3.32 25.98
N PRO A 558 14.83 4.48 26.64
CA PRO A 558 15.85 5.47 26.28
C PRO A 558 17.28 4.90 26.19
N GLN A 559 17.64 4.01 27.11
CA GLN A 559 18.97 3.39 27.14
C GLN A 559 19.24 2.41 25.98
N ASP A 560 18.19 1.91 25.32
CA ASP A 560 18.30 0.90 24.26
C ASP A 560 18.38 1.54 22.85
N VAL A 561 18.11 2.85 22.73
CA VAL A 561 18.02 3.57 21.45
C VAL A 561 19.33 3.55 20.68
N GLU A 562 20.46 3.85 21.33
CA GLU A 562 21.77 3.92 20.65
C GLU A 562 22.19 2.55 20.09
N GLU A 563 21.96 1.48 20.86
CA GLU A 563 22.28 0.12 20.44
C GLU A 563 21.39 -0.32 19.28
N PHE A 564 20.08 -0.01 19.34
CA PHE A 564 19.16 -0.29 18.24
C PHE A 564 19.57 0.44 16.94
N GLN A 565 19.88 1.73 17.02
CA GLN A 565 20.34 2.50 15.87
C GLN A 565 21.67 1.97 15.31
N ARG A 566 22.57 1.50 16.18
CA ARG A 566 23.83 0.88 15.75
C ARG A 566 23.57 -0.39 14.95
N LYS A 567 22.73 -1.30 15.46
CA LYS A 567 22.31 -2.54 14.78
C LYS A 567 21.58 -2.27 13.47
N ALA A 568 20.70 -1.28 13.43
CA ALA A 568 20.01 -0.86 12.20
C ALA A 568 21.00 -0.38 11.13
N ARG A 569 22.00 0.43 11.50
CA ARG A 569 23.06 0.89 10.58
C ARG A 569 23.89 -0.27 10.04
N GLU A 570 24.19 -1.29 10.84
CA GLU A 570 24.90 -2.50 10.37
C GLU A 570 24.11 -3.26 9.29
N GLU A 571 22.78 -3.20 9.34
CA GLU A 571 21.88 -3.73 8.31
C GLU A 571 21.59 -2.74 7.16
N ASN A 572 22.30 -1.60 7.10
CA ASN A 572 22.08 -0.52 6.15
C ASN A 572 20.63 0.02 6.15
N LEU A 573 20.08 0.21 7.35
CA LEU A 573 18.78 0.82 7.61
C LEU A 573 18.95 2.14 8.36
N ASP A 574 18.12 3.11 7.97
CA ASP A 574 17.97 4.35 8.71
C ASP A 574 17.02 4.14 9.90
N ALA A 575 17.42 4.65 11.06
CA ALA A 575 16.68 4.56 12.31
C ALA A 575 16.72 5.93 13.00
N THR A 576 15.63 6.69 12.87
CA THR A 576 15.56 8.08 13.33
C THR A 576 14.59 8.23 14.48
N VAL A 577 15.04 8.87 15.56
CA VAL A 577 14.14 9.22 16.67
C VAL A 577 13.21 10.34 16.21
N VAL A 578 11.90 10.08 16.28
CA VAL A 578 10.88 11.00 15.78
C VAL A 578 9.84 11.38 16.83
N ALA A 579 9.71 10.61 17.92
CA ALA A 579 8.74 10.92 18.95
C ALA A 579 9.13 10.38 20.33
N VAL A 580 8.45 10.88 21.36
CA VAL A 580 8.55 10.44 22.74
C VAL A 580 7.16 10.21 23.33
N VAL A 581 7.03 9.17 24.15
CA VAL A 581 5.81 8.89 24.91
C VAL A 581 5.68 9.89 26.04
N THR A 582 4.52 10.52 26.17
CA THR A 582 4.21 11.52 27.21
C THR A 582 3.19 10.98 28.21
N GLU A 583 3.18 11.56 29.41
CA GLU A 583 2.19 11.23 30.44
C GLU A 583 0.80 11.77 30.08
N GLU A 584 0.73 12.97 29.50
CA GLU A 584 -0.51 13.57 29.07
C GLU A 584 -1.09 12.78 27.86
N PRO A 585 -2.35 12.31 27.92
CA PRO A 585 -2.95 11.45 26.90
C PRO A 585 -3.43 12.28 25.69
N ARG A 586 -2.47 12.87 24.98
CA ARG A 586 -2.68 13.70 23.79
C ARG A 586 -1.72 13.29 22.68
N LEU A 587 -2.18 13.41 21.45
CA LEU A 587 -1.36 13.29 20.25
C LEU A 587 -0.92 14.70 19.82
N ARG A 588 0.37 15.00 20.01
CA ARG A 588 0.98 16.27 19.63
C ARG A 588 1.96 16.08 18.48
N MET A 589 1.89 16.95 17.48
CA MET A 589 2.86 16.99 16.38
C MET A 589 3.38 18.41 16.19
N GLU A 590 4.70 18.55 16.26
CA GLU A 590 5.40 19.82 16.07
C GLU A 590 6.09 19.85 14.70
N TRP A 591 5.94 20.95 13.98
CA TRP A 591 6.65 21.18 12.73
C TRP A 591 7.13 22.63 12.67
N ARG A 592 8.42 22.85 12.42
CA ARG A 592 9.05 24.18 12.40
C ARG A 592 8.74 25.07 13.62
N GLY A 593 8.56 24.45 14.80
CA GLY A 593 8.26 25.14 16.04
C GLY A 593 6.79 25.53 16.24
N ASP A 594 5.88 25.19 15.32
CA ASP A 594 4.43 25.28 15.51
C ASP A 594 3.85 23.91 15.84
N GLU A 595 2.92 23.87 16.80
CA GLU A 595 2.17 22.67 17.15
C GLU A 595 0.98 22.55 16.20
N ILE A 596 1.20 21.84 15.10
CA ILE A 596 0.23 21.73 14.02
C ILE A 596 -0.85 20.68 14.30
N VAL A 597 -0.64 19.80 15.28
CA VAL A 597 -1.64 18.86 15.80
C VAL A 597 -1.55 18.83 17.31
N ASP A 598 -2.68 19.03 17.99
CA ASP A 598 -2.83 18.81 19.43
C ASP A 598 -4.25 18.31 19.74
N LEU A 599 -4.39 16.98 19.81
CA LEU A 599 -5.69 16.31 19.96
C LEU A 599 -5.69 15.43 21.20
N SER A 600 -6.79 15.45 21.96
CA SER A 600 -6.94 14.50 23.07
C SER A 600 -7.15 13.08 22.56
N ARG A 601 -6.51 12.10 23.23
CA ARG A 601 -6.70 10.68 22.93
C ARG A 601 -8.15 10.26 23.11
N ALA A 602 -8.80 10.77 24.16
CA ALA A 602 -10.20 10.52 24.44
C ALA A 602 -11.11 10.95 23.28
N PHE A 603 -10.86 12.11 22.67
CA PHE A 603 -11.61 12.57 21.50
C PHE A 603 -11.35 11.69 20.28
N LEU A 604 -10.09 11.35 19.98
CA LEU A 604 -9.77 10.45 18.88
C LEU A 604 -10.45 9.08 19.03
N ASP A 605 -10.49 8.53 20.25
CA ASP A 605 -11.11 7.24 20.60
C ASP A 605 -12.64 7.23 20.51
N THR A 606 -13.29 8.40 20.45
CA THR A 606 -14.74 8.45 20.13
C THR A 606 -15.03 7.80 18.79
N ASN A 607 -14.02 7.79 17.90
CA ASN A 607 -14.13 7.36 16.52
C ASN A 607 -15.20 8.17 15.76
N GLY A 608 -15.58 9.38 16.17
CA GLY A 608 -16.63 10.15 15.50
C GLY A 608 -18.05 9.62 15.77
N VAL A 609 -19.02 10.06 14.96
CA VAL A 609 -20.44 9.83 15.21
C VAL A 609 -20.81 8.36 14.96
N THR A 610 -21.63 7.78 15.87
CA THR A 610 -22.09 6.39 15.73
C THR A 610 -23.10 6.26 14.58
N GLN A 611 -22.78 5.43 13.61
CA GLN A 611 -23.65 5.15 12.46
C GLN A 611 -24.70 4.10 12.82
N ASN A 612 -25.89 4.27 12.26
CA ASN A 612 -27.05 3.40 12.48
C ASN A 612 -27.64 2.98 11.14
N ALA A 613 -28.00 1.70 11.02
CA ALA A 613 -28.63 1.16 9.83
C ALA A 613 -29.67 0.08 10.18
N GLU A 614 -30.54 -0.20 9.22
CA GLU A 614 -31.38 -1.38 9.18
C GLU A 614 -30.90 -2.26 8.02
N ALA A 615 -30.87 -3.58 8.23
CA ALA A 615 -30.45 -4.53 7.22
C ALA A 615 -31.62 -5.42 6.78
N GLU A 616 -31.69 -5.70 5.48
CA GLU A 616 -32.62 -6.67 4.90
C GLU A 616 -31.81 -7.74 4.17
N ILE A 617 -32.00 -9.00 4.56
CA ILE A 617 -31.43 -10.16 3.87
C ILE A 617 -32.46 -10.62 2.84
N ALA A 618 -32.24 -10.20 1.59
CA ALA A 618 -33.08 -10.57 0.47
C ALA A 618 -33.02 -12.09 0.20
N ALA A 619 -34.13 -12.65 -0.27
CA ALA A 619 -34.18 -14.03 -0.70
C ALA A 619 -33.31 -14.20 -1.96
N PRO A 620 -32.53 -15.29 -2.08
CA PRO A 620 -31.72 -15.53 -3.26
C PRO A 620 -32.64 -15.58 -4.49
N GLN A 621 -32.34 -14.73 -5.48
CA GLN A 621 -33.04 -14.69 -6.75
C GLN A 621 -32.29 -15.54 -7.78
N GLY A 622 -33.02 -16.27 -8.62
CA GLY A 622 -32.45 -17.10 -9.69
C GLY A 622 -32.44 -18.61 -9.40
N GLU A 623 -32.01 -19.39 -10.40
CA GLU A 623 -31.89 -20.84 -10.27
C GLU A 623 -30.70 -21.22 -9.37
N ASN A 624 -30.82 -22.32 -8.64
CA ASN A 624 -29.74 -22.83 -7.82
C ASN A 624 -28.54 -23.18 -8.71
N TYR A 625 -27.40 -22.50 -8.52
CA TYR A 625 -26.20 -22.71 -9.35
C TYR A 625 -25.69 -24.16 -9.36
N ARG A 626 -26.01 -24.95 -8.31
CA ARG A 626 -25.68 -26.39 -8.23
C ARG A 626 -26.59 -27.27 -9.08
N LYS A 627 -27.72 -26.73 -9.53
CA LYS A 627 -28.70 -27.40 -10.40
C LYS A 627 -28.72 -26.80 -11.81
N SER A 628 -28.17 -25.60 -11.99
CA SER A 628 -28.02 -25.00 -13.30
C SER A 628 -26.90 -25.70 -14.07
N VAL A 629 -27.21 -26.13 -15.29
CA VAL A 629 -26.18 -26.51 -16.27
C VAL A 629 -25.63 -25.21 -16.87
N PRO A 630 -24.30 -24.97 -16.86
CA PRO A 630 -23.72 -23.82 -17.54
C PRO A 630 -24.23 -23.74 -18.97
N ALA A 631 -24.53 -22.54 -19.47
CA ALA A 631 -25.14 -22.38 -20.80
C ALA A 631 -24.30 -23.01 -21.92
N CYS A 632 -22.97 -23.02 -21.79
CA CYS A 632 -22.05 -23.69 -22.71
C CYS A 632 -22.17 -25.22 -22.71
N LEU A 633 -22.71 -25.81 -21.64
CA LEU A 633 -22.92 -27.24 -21.46
C LEU A 633 -24.40 -27.64 -21.66
N ALA A 634 -25.29 -26.68 -21.90
CA ALA A 634 -26.71 -26.94 -22.08
C ALA A 634 -26.95 -27.83 -23.32
N GLY A 635 -27.60 -28.98 -23.12
CA GLY A 635 -27.89 -29.95 -24.18
C GLY A 635 -26.71 -30.83 -24.59
N LYS A 636 -25.55 -30.73 -23.93
CA LYS A 636 -24.39 -31.59 -24.17
C LYS A 636 -24.38 -32.73 -23.16
N GLU A 637 -24.09 -33.95 -23.61
CA GLU A 637 -24.08 -35.15 -22.76
C GLU A 637 -22.70 -35.81 -22.66
N GLY A 638 -22.47 -36.47 -21.53
CA GLY A 638 -21.32 -37.36 -21.32
C GLY A 638 -19.95 -36.69 -21.55
N THR A 639 -19.12 -37.35 -22.36
CA THR A 639 -17.72 -36.95 -22.59
C THR A 639 -17.58 -35.63 -23.35
N GLU A 640 -18.59 -35.19 -24.10
CA GLU A 640 -18.56 -33.92 -24.83
C GLU A 640 -18.74 -32.74 -23.88
N ALA A 641 -19.75 -32.81 -23.00
CA ALA A 641 -19.91 -31.83 -21.91
C ALA A 641 -18.68 -31.80 -21.00
N LEU A 642 -18.07 -32.96 -20.72
CA LEU A 642 -16.85 -33.03 -19.89
C LEU A 642 -15.65 -32.36 -20.59
N LYS A 643 -15.44 -32.62 -21.89
CA LYS A 643 -14.34 -32.00 -22.64
C LYS A 643 -14.49 -30.49 -22.71
N GLU A 644 -15.71 -29.99 -22.87
CA GLU A 644 -15.96 -28.55 -22.98
C GLU A 644 -16.00 -27.83 -21.64
N ASN A 645 -16.25 -28.56 -20.54
CA ASN A 645 -16.06 -28.03 -19.20
C ASN A 645 -14.58 -28.03 -18.77
N MET A 646 -13.73 -28.84 -19.41
CA MET A 646 -12.29 -28.96 -19.12
C MET A 646 -11.39 -28.20 -20.09
N ALA A 647 -11.91 -27.77 -21.23
CA ALA A 647 -11.25 -26.91 -22.21
C ALA A 647 -11.49 -25.45 -21.85
#